data_AF-A0A9D1P5G5-F1
#
_entry.id   AF-A0A9D1P5G5-F1
#
_cell.length_a   1.000
_cell.length_b   1.000
_cell.length_c   1.000
_cell.angle_alpha   90.00
_cell.angle_beta   90.00
_cell.angle_gamma   90.00
#
_symmetry.space_group_name_H-M   'P 1'
#
loop_
_entity.id
_entity.type
_entity.pdbx_description
1 polymer ?
#
loop_
_entity_poly.entity_id
_entity_poly.type
_entity_poly.pdbx_seq_one_letter_code
_entity_poly.pdbx_strand_id
1 'polypeptide(L)'
;HGVRLLGTGAAAIDKAEDRKLFAETMREIGQPIIPSGIATSVEEAVAVAQEIGYPVIVRPAFTLGGTGGGVADGEAALREVAEAGLALSPIHQALIEKYIYGWKEIEFEALRDAAGNAIAVCSMENVDPVGVHTGDSVVVAPALTLADKELQMLRTAALSIVSALGIEGGCNCQFALDPHSFQYAVIEVNPRLSRSSALASKATGYPIAKVATKIAMGLTLDEIINDVTGETCACFEPAVDYVVVKLPRFPFDKFVGASHALGTQMKATGEVMAIAPSLEMALMKAIRGAEIGVDTLARAGQLDYHKMDDMRLFAVYQALKDGVSIEEIYQATRIDRFFLSAIGRLASAEKEIAAGPLDEQTYLKMKRLGFTDKALARISGHALPAHRSAVYKMVDTCGAEFRALTPYFYSTYDDVCESRERKTDKPCVVVLGSGPIRIGQGIEFDYSSVHCVWTLKAMGYDVAIINNNPETVSTDFDTADRLYFEPLTEEDVLNVVEVEKPVGVVVAFGGQTAIKLTKALCAHGIPILGTSAEGIDLAEDRERFDHLLQTLSIRRPEGATAMDMDGALAAANRLGYPVLLRPSYVIGGQNMTIAQSDADVVTYMRLILAQGIENPVLVDKYMRGTELEVDAISDGTDVLIPGIMQHIERAGVHSGDSIAVYPPYSLTDKQTRAILDCSTKLALALGTRGLVNIQYLIHGGELYVIEVNPRASRTIPYISKVTGVPMVDIATRVMMGASLRSLGYGSGLHKAPPYFTVKVPVFSFQKLPDANSALGPEMKSTGEVLGVGKTLREALFKGFAAAGFNIGARDARRGVLISIGVADDVETMRLAQKFFDLGRVIYATPDTASVIRSLGLPVEEVALPGQDGACVNLIADGKVDTIVFEGISTPEDVRDYVRLHHAAMMNGAVCLTSIDTANALADILQSRFNLWNTELVDIAHMRAQRQKISFAKMQGTSDDYIFIENFDGEITCPESLAIDFTDRHLGIGGDGLVVIEPSRVADARMRVFNQDGSEADMAGNAARCVAKYLHDRGIASGDTVTIETNSGIKTATLYTVDGRACSAEIDMGEVELSPEKIPVSLPGDIVLNRPVTIAGQPFEITCVNVGNPHCVVFCRTLEDIDVPALGRAFEHAEIFPERVNTEFVRVADRRTLRMRVWERGNGETRACGTGACAAVVAAALNGLVDIGADVTVKLDGGEVTVHYDGKRVRLSGNANLIYEGTLEY
;
A
#
# COMPACT_ATOMS: atom_id res chain seq x y z
N HIS A 1 8.99 15.99 -20.22
CA HIS A 1 8.56 14.79 -20.98
C HIS A 1 7.40 15.01 -21.95
N GLY A 2 6.72 16.18 -21.98
CA GLY A 2 5.69 16.46 -23.01
C GLY A 2 4.46 15.53 -22.94
N VAL A 3 4.15 14.98 -21.76
CA VAL A 3 3.04 14.03 -21.56
C VAL A 3 1.74 14.82 -21.39
N ARG A 4 0.75 14.55 -22.23
CA ARG A 4 -0.59 15.15 -22.13
C ARG A 4 -1.40 14.42 -21.05
N LEU A 5 -2.04 15.19 -20.17
CA LEU A 5 -3.06 14.68 -19.25
C LEU A 5 -4.39 14.44 -20.02
N LEU A 6 -4.98 13.26 -19.86
CA LEU A 6 -6.28 12.91 -20.46
C LEU A 6 -7.38 12.95 -19.40
N GLY A 7 -8.61 13.29 -19.82
CA GLY A 7 -9.75 13.52 -18.92
C GLY A 7 -9.67 14.89 -18.24
N THR A 8 -10.10 14.95 -16.97
CA THR A 8 -10.09 16.19 -16.18
C THR A 8 -8.69 16.83 -16.11
N GLY A 9 -8.58 18.08 -16.55
CA GLY A 9 -7.33 18.84 -16.56
C GLY A 9 -6.79 19.17 -15.15
N ALA A 10 -5.47 19.37 -15.02
CA ALA A 10 -4.83 19.70 -13.73
C ALA A 10 -5.45 20.94 -13.05
N ALA A 11 -5.77 21.98 -13.83
CA ALA A 11 -6.42 23.19 -13.29
C ALA A 11 -7.83 22.92 -12.72
N ALA A 12 -8.56 21.95 -13.28
CA ALA A 12 -9.86 21.54 -12.77
C ALA A 12 -9.73 20.73 -11.48
N ILE A 13 -8.71 19.86 -11.40
CA ILE A 13 -8.36 19.11 -10.19
C ILE A 13 -7.99 20.09 -9.06
N ASP A 14 -7.08 21.03 -9.32
CA ASP A 14 -6.66 22.04 -8.34
C ASP A 14 -7.84 22.88 -7.83
N LYS A 15 -8.75 23.28 -8.73
CA LYS A 15 -9.96 24.03 -8.34
C LYS A 15 -10.90 23.25 -7.42
N ALA A 16 -10.95 21.93 -7.53
CA ALA A 16 -11.82 21.09 -6.73
C ALA A 16 -11.16 20.67 -5.40
N GLU A 17 -9.87 20.36 -5.41
CA GLU A 17 -9.12 19.87 -4.24
C GLU A 17 -8.64 21.01 -3.33
N ASP A 18 -8.30 22.19 -3.88
CA ASP A 18 -7.95 23.37 -3.08
C ASP A 18 -9.24 24.01 -2.54
N ARG A 19 -9.41 23.95 -1.21
CA ARG A 19 -10.61 24.48 -0.53
C ARG A 19 -10.90 25.95 -0.82
N LYS A 20 -9.87 26.78 -1.03
CA LYS A 20 -10.05 28.21 -1.31
C LYS A 20 -10.54 28.41 -2.74
N LEU A 21 -9.89 27.77 -3.72
CA LEU A 21 -10.32 27.82 -5.12
C LEU A 21 -11.71 27.22 -5.32
N PHE A 22 -12.02 26.16 -4.58
CA PHE A 22 -13.33 25.54 -4.57
C PHE A 22 -14.39 26.52 -4.06
N ALA A 23 -14.16 27.14 -2.89
CA ALA A 23 -15.06 28.11 -2.31
C ALA A 23 -15.26 29.35 -3.21
N GLU A 24 -14.21 29.83 -3.87
CA GLU A 24 -14.29 30.91 -4.87
C GLU A 24 -15.14 30.49 -6.07
N THR A 25 -14.89 29.30 -6.63
CA THR A 25 -15.65 28.76 -7.76
C THR A 25 -17.13 28.62 -7.40
N MET A 26 -17.48 28.06 -6.23
CA MET A 26 -18.87 27.93 -5.79
C MET A 26 -19.56 29.29 -5.64
N ARG A 27 -18.86 30.31 -5.11
CA ARG A 27 -19.38 31.68 -5.02
C ARG A 27 -19.65 32.30 -6.39
N GLU A 28 -18.78 32.07 -7.38
CA GLU A 28 -18.96 32.56 -8.76
C GLU A 28 -20.23 32.01 -9.42
N ILE A 29 -20.54 30.74 -9.20
CA ILE A 29 -21.74 30.09 -9.75
C ILE A 29 -22.96 30.13 -8.82
N GLY A 30 -22.89 30.90 -7.73
CA GLY A 30 -23.99 31.09 -6.80
C GLY A 30 -24.39 29.83 -6.02
N GLN A 31 -23.48 28.88 -5.85
CA GLN A 31 -23.70 27.66 -5.08
C GLN A 31 -23.37 27.89 -3.60
N PRO A 32 -24.25 27.49 -2.67
CA PRO A 32 -24.02 27.66 -1.25
C PRO A 32 -22.96 26.67 -0.77
N ILE A 33 -21.90 27.16 -0.11
CA ILE A 33 -20.95 26.33 0.64
C ILE A 33 -21.26 26.43 2.12
N ILE A 34 -20.77 25.47 2.91
CA ILE A 34 -20.86 25.56 4.36
C ILE A 34 -20.10 26.82 4.82
N PRO A 35 -20.78 27.80 5.46
CA PRO A 35 -20.10 29.01 5.92
C PRO A 35 -19.02 28.63 6.93
N SER A 36 -17.79 29.08 6.70
CA SER A 36 -16.65 28.80 7.56
C SER A 36 -15.63 29.94 7.55
N GLY A 37 -14.83 30.04 8.60
CA GLY A 37 -13.75 31.01 8.72
C GLY A 37 -12.64 30.49 9.63
N ILE A 38 -11.43 30.96 9.38
CA ILE A 38 -10.24 30.62 10.16
C ILE A 38 -10.14 31.59 11.34
N ALA A 39 -9.83 31.04 12.52
CA ALA A 39 -9.53 31.81 13.72
C ALA A 39 -8.18 31.37 14.30
N THR A 40 -7.37 32.35 14.73
CA THR A 40 -6.10 32.16 15.46
C THR A 40 -6.18 32.71 16.88
N SER A 41 -7.34 33.24 17.28
CA SER A 41 -7.67 33.65 18.64
C SER A 41 -9.13 33.37 18.94
N VAL A 42 -9.50 33.32 20.22
CA VAL A 42 -10.89 33.12 20.66
C VAL A 42 -11.80 34.25 20.14
N GLU A 43 -11.30 35.47 20.11
CA GLU A 43 -11.99 36.67 19.63
C GLU A 43 -12.27 36.61 18.13
N GLU A 44 -11.31 36.14 17.33
CA GLU A 44 -11.54 35.86 15.91
C GLU A 44 -12.59 34.75 15.73
N ALA A 45 -12.54 33.71 16.56
CA ALA A 45 -13.53 32.62 16.49
C ALA A 45 -14.95 33.14 16.77
N VAL A 46 -15.11 34.02 17.78
CA VAL A 46 -16.38 34.67 18.10
C VAL A 46 -16.84 35.58 16.96
N ALA A 47 -15.94 36.36 16.36
CA ALA A 47 -16.28 37.22 15.22
C ALA A 47 -16.79 36.41 14.02
N VAL A 48 -16.08 35.33 13.67
CA VAL A 48 -16.49 34.41 12.60
C VAL A 48 -17.84 33.75 12.91
N ALA A 49 -18.06 33.31 14.16
CA ALA A 49 -19.34 32.72 14.55
C ALA A 49 -20.51 33.73 14.59
N GLN A 50 -20.25 35.01 14.85
CA GLN A 50 -21.26 36.07 14.75
C GLN A 50 -21.67 36.34 13.30
N GLU A 51 -20.74 36.18 12.35
CA GLU A 51 -21.01 36.29 10.91
C GLU A 51 -21.78 35.06 10.38
N ILE A 52 -21.36 33.86 10.77
CA ILE A 52 -21.93 32.58 10.32
C ILE A 52 -23.25 32.22 11.03
N GLY A 53 -23.38 32.64 12.30
CA GLY A 53 -24.50 32.32 13.19
C GLY A 53 -24.39 30.93 13.85
N TYR A 54 -24.83 30.84 15.10
CA TYR A 54 -24.85 29.60 15.89
C TYR A 54 -25.94 28.60 15.44
N PRO A 55 -25.81 27.29 15.76
CA PRO A 55 -24.63 26.64 16.31
C PRO A 55 -23.46 26.57 15.30
N VAL A 56 -22.23 26.57 15.81
CA VAL A 56 -20.99 26.43 15.02
C VAL A 56 -20.15 25.27 15.57
N ILE A 57 -19.30 24.69 14.74
CA ILE A 57 -18.30 23.70 15.14
C ILE A 57 -16.90 24.32 15.07
N VAL A 58 -16.10 24.07 16.10
CA VAL A 58 -14.68 24.40 16.15
C VAL A 58 -13.89 23.17 15.75
N ARG A 59 -13.01 23.30 14.75
CA ARG A 59 -12.07 22.25 14.33
C ARG A 59 -10.65 22.77 14.41
N PRO A 60 -9.88 22.39 15.44
CA PRO A 60 -8.48 22.78 15.54
C PRO A 60 -7.67 22.28 14.34
N ALA A 61 -6.69 23.07 13.91
CA ALA A 61 -5.79 22.66 12.85
C ALA A 61 -4.80 21.61 13.37
N PHE A 62 -4.45 20.64 12.50
CA PHE A 62 -3.48 19.58 12.80
C PHE A 62 -3.81 18.71 14.04
N THR A 63 -5.09 18.61 14.42
CA THR A 63 -5.56 17.60 15.38
C THR A 63 -6.32 16.49 14.65
N LEU A 64 -6.22 15.25 15.14
CA LEU A 64 -6.90 14.08 14.57
C LEU A 64 -8.18 13.77 15.37
N GLY A 65 -9.15 13.08 14.76
CA GLY A 65 -10.34 12.57 15.45
C GLY A 65 -11.24 13.64 16.10
N GLY A 66 -11.11 14.91 15.70
CA GLY A 66 -11.85 16.02 16.33
C GLY A 66 -11.34 16.40 17.73
N THR A 67 -10.15 15.94 18.14
CA THR A 67 -9.56 16.29 19.43
C THR A 67 -9.38 17.80 19.56
N GLY A 68 -9.90 18.36 20.67
CA GLY A 68 -9.92 19.80 20.93
C GLY A 68 -11.01 20.56 20.16
N GLY A 69 -11.74 19.90 19.27
CA GLY A 69 -12.91 20.48 18.62
C GLY A 69 -14.18 20.28 19.44
N GLY A 70 -15.25 20.93 19.00
CA GLY A 70 -16.54 20.82 19.67
C GLY A 70 -17.59 21.72 19.04
N VAL A 71 -18.84 21.46 19.40
CA VAL A 71 -19.99 22.24 18.96
C VAL A 71 -20.26 23.32 19.98
N ALA A 72 -20.50 24.53 19.50
CA ALA A 72 -20.89 25.66 20.30
C ALA A 72 -22.27 26.16 19.86
N ASP A 73 -23.24 26.05 20.75
CA ASP A 73 -24.61 26.54 20.53
C ASP A 73 -24.76 28.05 20.80
N GLY A 74 -23.71 28.68 21.34
CA GLY A 74 -23.67 30.11 21.64
C GLY A 74 -22.26 30.56 22.05
N GLU A 75 -22.09 31.87 22.26
CA GLU A 75 -20.76 32.48 22.49
C GLU A 75 -20.02 31.93 23.71
N ALA A 76 -20.73 31.67 24.82
CA ALA A 76 -20.10 31.14 26.03
C ALA A 76 -19.45 29.77 25.79
N ALA A 77 -20.18 28.86 25.12
CA ALA A 77 -19.67 27.54 24.73
C ALA A 77 -18.54 27.66 23.68
N LEU A 78 -18.67 28.60 22.74
CA LEU A 78 -17.64 28.82 21.72
C LEU A 78 -16.32 29.25 22.35
N ARG A 79 -16.33 30.13 23.34
CA ARG A 79 -15.11 30.59 24.00
C ARG A 79 -14.37 29.43 24.67
N GLU A 80 -15.10 28.56 25.37
CA GLU A 80 -14.53 27.37 26.02
C GLU A 80 -13.94 26.39 25.00
N VAL A 81 -14.71 26.06 23.95
CA VAL A 81 -14.28 25.10 22.92
C VAL A 81 -13.13 25.68 22.08
N ALA A 82 -13.18 26.96 21.70
CA ALA A 82 -12.14 27.60 20.91
C ALA A 82 -10.84 27.76 21.71
N GLU A 83 -10.90 28.06 23.01
CA GLU A 83 -9.71 28.15 23.87
C GLU A 83 -9.02 26.78 23.98
N ALA A 84 -9.77 25.73 24.28
CA ALA A 84 -9.25 24.36 24.32
C ALA A 84 -8.70 23.92 22.95
N GLY A 85 -9.43 24.24 21.87
CA GLY A 85 -9.06 23.88 20.52
C GLY A 85 -7.78 24.56 20.02
N LEU A 86 -7.67 25.87 20.22
CA LEU A 86 -6.48 26.64 19.85
C LEU A 86 -5.25 26.21 20.67
N ALA A 87 -5.43 25.85 21.95
CA ALA A 87 -4.35 25.33 22.79
C ALA A 87 -3.85 23.96 22.33
N LEU A 88 -4.74 23.12 21.79
CA LEU A 88 -4.42 21.79 21.30
C LEU A 88 -3.86 21.77 19.86
N SER A 89 -4.18 22.80 19.07
CA SER A 89 -3.62 22.96 17.72
C SER A 89 -2.11 23.26 17.78
N PRO A 90 -1.24 22.46 17.16
CA PRO A 90 0.21 22.71 17.09
C PRO A 90 0.59 24.07 16.52
N ILE A 91 -0.25 24.64 15.66
CA ILE A 91 -0.04 25.96 15.02
C ILE A 91 -0.98 27.05 15.54
N HIS A 92 -1.66 26.80 16.67
CA HIS A 92 -2.61 27.73 17.30
C HIS A 92 -3.69 28.29 16.34
N GLN A 93 -4.34 27.42 15.56
CA GLN A 93 -5.35 27.79 14.56
C GLN A 93 -6.56 26.85 14.67
N ALA A 94 -7.76 27.36 14.43
CA ALA A 94 -8.99 26.56 14.33
C ALA A 94 -9.90 27.06 13.20
N LEU A 95 -10.58 26.14 12.54
CA LEU A 95 -11.67 26.42 11.61
C LEU A 95 -12.99 26.49 12.38
N ILE A 96 -13.70 27.59 12.22
CA ILE A 96 -15.05 27.78 12.75
C ILE A 96 -16.02 27.62 11.59
N GLU A 97 -16.91 26.64 11.65
CA GLU A 97 -17.79 26.27 10.55
C GLU A 97 -19.24 26.17 11.05
N LYS A 98 -20.22 26.45 10.18
CA LYS A 98 -21.63 26.27 10.52
C LYS A 98 -21.91 24.82 10.90
N TYR A 99 -22.56 24.61 12.04
CA TYR A 99 -22.95 23.26 12.45
C TYR A 99 -24.21 22.82 11.71
N ILE A 100 -24.04 21.89 10.77
CA ILE A 100 -25.10 21.33 9.90
C ILE A 100 -25.45 19.87 10.25
N TYR A 101 -25.07 19.40 11.43
CA TYR A 101 -25.38 18.05 11.86
C TYR A 101 -26.89 17.78 11.83
N GLY A 102 -27.27 16.59 11.35
CA GLY A 102 -28.67 16.21 11.23
C GLY A 102 -29.35 16.66 9.93
N TRP A 103 -28.65 17.39 9.05
CA TRP A 103 -29.11 17.60 7.68
C TRP A 103 -29.04 16.28 6.90
N LYS A 104 -29.84 16.16 5.83
CA LYS A 104 -29.78 15.01 4.92
C LYS A 104 -28.50 15.10 4.11
N GLU A 105 -27.78 13.99 3.97
CA GLU A 105 -26.57 13.92 3.14
C GLU A 105 -26.90 13.21 1.82
N ILE A 106 -26.75 13.94 0.71
CA ILE A 106 -27.15 13.54 -0.64
C ILE A 106 -25.94 13.59 -1.55
N GLU A 107 -25.74 12.54 -2.34
CA GLU A 107 -24.66 12.45 -3.31
C GLU A 107 -25.22 12.33 -4.72
N PHE A 108 -24.54 12.94 -5.69
CA PHE A 108 -24.79 12.77 -7.11
C PHE A 108 -23.51 12.32 -7.81
N GLU A 109 -23.61 11.22 -8.56
CA GLU A 109 -22.60 10.85 -9.55
C GLU A 109 -22.96 11.50 -10.88
N ALA A 110 -22.03 12.29 -11.42
CA ALA A 110 -22.22 13.04 -12.64
C ALA A 110 -21.11 12.75 -13.64
N LEU A 111 -21.45 12.79 -14.93
CA LEU A 111 -20.48 12.79 -16.02
C LEU A 111 -20.63 14.04 -16.87
N ARG A 112 -19.51 14.48 -17.45
CA ARG A 112 -19.47 15.55 -18.43
C ARG A 112 -18.45 15.25 -19.52
N ASP A 113 -18.80 15.54 -20.78
CA ASP A 113 -17.90 15.42 -21.92
C ASP A 113 -17.35 16.78 -22.42
N ALA A 114 -16.47 16.72 -23.41
CA ALA A 114 -15.85 17.91 -24.01
C ALA A 114 -16.83 18.77 -24.83
N ALA A 115 -17.97 18.22 -25.27
CA ALA A 115 -19.02 18.96 -25.96
C ALA A 115 -19.92 19.75 -24.99
N GLY A 116 -19.79 19.50 -23.69
CA GLY A 116 -20.57 20.13 -22.63
C GLY A 116 -21.87 19.39 -22.30
N ASN A 117 -22.07 18.18 -22.83
CA ASN A 117 -23.15 17.32 -22.35
C ASN A 117 -22.82 16.92 -20.91
N ALA A 118 -23.80 17.01 -20.02
CA ALA A 118 -23.65 16.64 -18.62
C ALA A 118 -24.90 15.91 -18.11
N ILE A 119 -24.68 14.80 -17.39
CA ILE A 119 -25.73 13.92 -16.89
C ILE A 119 -25.49 13.58 -15.42
N ALA A 120 -26.56 13.40 -14.65
CA ALA A 120 -26.53 12.86 -13.29
C ALA A 120 -26.91 11.37 -13.34
N VAL A 121 -25.92 10.48 -13.27
CA VAL A 121 -26.10 9.03 -13.44
C VAL A 121 -26.83 8.41 -12.25
N CYS A 122 -26.55 8.86 -11.03
CA CYS A 122 -27.15 8.28 -9.84
C CYS A 122 -27.28 9.32 -8.74
N SER A 123 -28.44 9.35 -8.08
CA SER A 123 -28.63 10.03 -6.80
C SER A 123 -28.56 9.01 -5.67
N MET A 124 -27.87 9.36 -4.59
CA MET A 124 -27.74 8.54 -3.40
C MET A 124 -28.13 9.35 -2.18
N GLU A 125 -28.84 8.70 -1.25
CA GLU A 125 -29.26 9.30 0.00
C GLU A 125 -28.67 8.50 1.17
N ASN A 126 -28.01 9.19 2.07
CA ASN A 126 -27.48 8.58 3.28
C ASN A 126 -28.61 8.43 4.30
N VAL A 127 -28.76 7.24 4.88
CA VAL A 127 -29.71 6.98 5.97
C VAL A 127 -29.22 7.64 7.25
N ASP A 128 -27.92 7.57 7.49
CA ASP A 128 -27.24 8.34 8.52
C ASP A 128 -27.14 9.80 8.06
N PRO A 129 -27.53 10.78 8.90
CA PRO A 129 -27.48 12.19 8.53
C PRO A 129 -26.04 12.74 8.56
N VAL A 130 -25.86 13.97 8.06
CA VAL A 130 -24.59 14.68 8.09
C VAL A 130 -23.97 14.62 9.49
N GLY A 131 -22.74 14.11 9.54
CA GLY A 131 -22.01 13.82 10.77
C GLY A 131 -21.36 12.43 10.77
N VAL A 132 -21.89 11.51 9.98
CA VAL A 132 -21.26 10.22 9.65
C VAL A 132 -20.77 10.29 8.21
N HIS A 133 -19.50 9.99 7.98
CA HIS A 133 -18.91 9.99 6.63
C HIS A 133 -19.67 9.01 5.71
N THR A 134 -19.93 9.38 4.45
CA THR A 134 -20.70 8.55 3.49
C THR A 134 -20.20 7.10 3.35
N GLY A 135 -18.88 6.92 3.41
CA GLY A 135 -18.22 5.60 3.47
C GLY A 135 -18.57 4.73 4.70
N ASP A 136 -18.91 5.34 5.84
CA ASP A 136 -19.34 4.68 7.08
C ASP A 136 -20.87 4.71 7.27
N SER A 137 -21.60 5.41 6.40
CA SER A 137 -23.06 5.49 6.43
C SER A 137 -23.71 4.28 5.75
N VAL A 138 -24.94 3.96 6.15
CA VAL A 138 -25.86 3.19 5.30
C VAL A 138 -26.35 4.13 4.20
N VAL A 139 -26.25 3.70 2.94
CA VAL A 139 -26.59 4.54 1.77
C VAL A 139 -27.61 3.82 0.91
N VAL A 140 -28.59 4.56 0.38
CA VAL A 140 -29.60 4.04 -0.55
C VAL A 140 -29.49 4.72 -1.92
N ALA A 141 -29.80 3.96 -2.97
CA ALA A 141 -29.99 4.50 -4.32
C ALA A 141 -31.31 3.96 -4.91
N PRO A 142 -32.13 4.80 -5.56
CA PRO A 142 -31.98 6.25 -5.71
C PRO A 142 -32.25 6.99 -4.38
N ALA A 143 -32.12 8.32 -4.35
CA ALA A 143 -32.64 9.13 -3.24
C ALA A 143 -34.17 8.91 -3.08
N LEU A 144 -34.65 8.69 -1.86
CA LEU A 144 -36.01 8.22 -1.57
C LEU A 144 -36.91 9.26 -0.92
N THR A 145 -36.34 10.26 -0.22
CA THR A 145 -37.12 11.22 0.58
C THR A 145 -37.15 12.64 0.01
N LEU A 146 -36.60 12.83 -1.21
CA LEU A 146 -36.60 14.11 -1.90
C LEU A 146 -37.88 14.27 -2.74
N ALA A 147 -38.56 15.40 -2.58
CA ALA A 147 -39.56 15.82 -3.55
C ALA A 147 -38.87 16.15 -4.90
N ASP A 148 -39.58 16.00 -6.02
CA ASP A 148 -39.00 16.28 -7.35
C ASP A 148 -38.35 17.67 -7.43
N LYS A 149 -38.95 18.68 -6.80
CA LYS A 149 -38.35 20.03 -6.73
C LYS A 149 -36.98 20.05 -6.02
N GLU A 150 -36.83 19.30 -4.94
CA GLU A 150 -35.56 19.19 -4.20
C GLU A 150 -34.53 18.40 -5.02
N LEU A 151 -34.95 17.29 -5.64
CA LEU A 151 -34.12 16.49 -6.52
C LEU A 151 -33.61 17.32 -7.71
N GLN A 152 -34.48 18.04 -8.43
CA GLN A 152 -34.11 18.89 -9.55
C GLN A 152 -33.21 20.05 -9.13
N MET A 153 -33.41 20.61 -7.94
CA MET A 153 -32.55 21.65 -7.37
C MET A 153 -31.13 21.14 -7.19
N LEU A 154 -30.95 20.02 -6.50
CA LEU A 154 -29.62 19.44 -6.24
C LEU A 154 -28.98 18.88 -7.53
N ARG A 155 -29.77 18.27 -8.42
CA ARG A 155 -29.32 17.85 -9.74
C ARG A 155 -28.78 19.03 -10.55
N THR A 156 -29.53 20.14 -10.61
CA THR A 156 -29.09 21.35 -11.32
C THR A 156 -27.82 21.93 -10.72
N ALA A 157 -27.70 21.91 -9.38
CA ALA A 157 -26.48 22.31 -8.68
C ALA A 157 -25.30 21.42 -9.10
N ALA A 158 -25.44 20.09 -9.04
CA ALA A 158 -24.39 19.15 -9.43
C ALA A 158 -23.89 19.39 -10.87
N LEU A 159 -24.80 19.48 -11.83
CA LEU A 159 -24.43 19.71 -13.25
C LEU A 159 -23.78 21.09 -13.47
N SER A 160 -24.22 22.12 -12.74
CA SER A 160 -23.62 23.45 -12.79
C SER A 160 -22.19 23.45 -12.23
N ILE A 161 -21.97 22.74 -11.12
CA ILE A 161 -20.66 22.60 -10.47
C ILE A 161 -19.67 21.87 -11.40
N VAL A 162 -20.07 20.70 -11.91
CA VAL A 162 -19.24 19.89 -12.82
C VAL A 162 -18.88 20.68 -14.09
N SER A 163 -19.82 21.48 -14.60
CA SER A 163 -19.58 22.36 -15.75
C SER A 163 -18.62 23.51 -15.44
N ALA A 164 -18.74 24.14 -14.27
CA ALA A 164 -17.89 25.25 -13.85
C ALA A 164 -16.44 24.82 -13.57
N LEU A 165 -16.26 23.61 -13.04
CA LEU A 165 -14.96 23.00 -12.84
C LEU A 165 -14.32 22.56 -14.17
N GLY A 166 -15.12 22.37 -15.23
CA GLY A 166 -14.62 21.90 -16.53
C GLY A 166 -14.20 20.44 -16.49
N ILE A 167 -14.95 19.61 -15.76
CA ILE A 167 -14.71 18.17 -15.69
C ILE A 167 -14.91 17.54 -17.07
N GLU A 168 -14.00 16.62 -17.43
CA GLU A 168 -14.09 15.76 -18.62
C GLU A 168 -13.92 14.31 -18.16
N GLY A 169 -15.05 13.65 -17.86
CA GLY A 169 -15.08 12.34 -17.21
C GLY A 169 -16.18 12.25 -16.15
N GLY A 170 -15.96 11.45 -15.11
CA GLY A 170 -16.87 11.26 -13.98
C GLY A 170 -16.45 12.04 -12.73
N CYS A 171 -17.42 12.43 -11.93
CA CYS A 171 -17.25 13.22 -10.72
C CYS A 171 -18.40 12.97 -9.72
N ASN A 172 -18.08 12.98 -8.42
CA ASN A 172 -19.06 12.90 -7.34
C ASN A 172 -19.27 14.29 -6.71
N CYS A 173 -20.53 14.69 -6.51
CA CYS A 173 -20.91 15.91 -5.81
C CYS A 173 -21.69 15.57 -4.54
N GLN A 174 -21.28 16.12 -3.39
CA GLN A 174 -21.92 15.89 -2.10
C GLN A 174 -22.64 17.15 -1.58
N PHE A 175 -23.85 16.96 -1.07
CA PHE A 175 -24.72 18.02 -0.58
C PHE A 175 -25.27 17.69 0.80
N ALA A 176 -25.38 18.72 1.64
CA ALA A 176 -26.21 18.71 2.83
C ALA A 176 -27.52 19.44 2.53
N LEU A 177 -28.68 18.82 2.76
CA LEU A 177 -30.00 19.42 2.60
C LEU A 177 -30.72 19.54 3.95
N ASP A 178 -31.20 20.75 4.27
CA ASP A 178 -32.01 20.99 5.47
C ASP A 178 -33.35 20.21 5.36
N PRO A 179 -33.68 19.31 6.30
CA PRO A 179 -34.92 18.54 6.26
C PRO A 179 -36.20 19.39 6.42
N HIS A 180 -36.08 20.68 6.71
CA HIS A 180 -37.21 21.58 6.98
C HIS A 180 -37.30 22.77 6.01
N SER A 181 -36.41 22.87 5.02
CA SER A 181 -36.43 23.96 4.03
C SER A 181 -35.73 23.57 2.72
N PHE A 182 -35.70 24.49 1.75
CA PHE A 182 -34.92 24.31 0.51
C PHE A 182 -33.46 24.77 0.65
N GLN A 183 -32.99 25.03 1.88
CA GLN A 183 -31.58 25.38 2.09
C GLN A 183 -30.72 24.14 1.95
N TYR A 184 -29.67 24.25 1.14
CA TYR A 184 -28.65 23.22 1.00
C TYR A 184 -27.26 23.86 1.06
N ALA A 185 -26.25 23.03 1.26
CA ALA A 185 -24.85 23.41 1.15
C ALA A 185 -24.08 22.33 0.38
N VAL A 186 -23.14 22.74 -0.46
CA VAL A 186 -22.17 21.85 -1.10
C VAL A 186 -21.12 21.50 -0.05
N ILE A 187 -20.91 20.20 0.18
CA ILE A 187 -19.93 19.68 1.13
C ILE A 187 -18.57 19.60 0.42
N GLU A 188 -18.49 18.78 -0.63
CA GLU A 188 -17.29 18.59 -1.43
C GLU A 188 -17.62 18.06 -2.83
N VAL A 189 -16.61 18.09 -3.71
CA VAL A 189 -16.68 17.57 -5.06
C VAL A 189 -15.39 16.81 -5.35
N ASN A 190 -15.53 15.55 -5.75
CA ASN A 190 -14.40 14.69 -6.06
C ASN A 190 -14.23 14.60 -7.59
N PRO A 191 -13.23 15.25 -8.22
CA PRO A 191 -13.08 15.37 -9.67
C PRO A 191 -12.48 14.10 -10.32
N ARG A 192 -12.92 12.93 -9.84
CA ARG A 192 -12.39 11.61 -10.20
C ARG A 192 -13.44 10.54 -9.93
N LEU A 193 -13.14 9.32 -10.36
CA LEU A 193 -13.84 8.13 -9.89
C LEU A 193 -13.67 7.96 -8.37
N SER A 194 -14.72 7.43 -7.74
CA SER A 194 -14.87 7.29 -6.30
C SER A 194 -15.47 5.92 -5.94
N ARG A 195 -15.50 5.59 -4.64
CA ARG A 195 -16.28 4.45 -4.14
C ARG A 195 -17.76 4.57 -4.51
N SER A 196 -18.30 5.79 -4.40
CA SER A 196 -19.68 6.12 -4.77
C SER A 196 -19.93 5.93 -6.27
N SER A 197 -18.94 6.18 -7.14
CA SER A 197 -19.06 5.91 -8.57
C SER A 197 -19.08 4.42 -8.90
N ALA A 198 -18.34 3.59 -8.15
CA ALA A 198 -18.41 2.14 -8.27
C ALA A 198 -19.80 1.64 -7.82
N LEU A 199 -20.25 2.08 -6.63
CA LEU A 199 -21.58 1.79 -6.10
C LEU A 199 -22.68 2.19 -7.09
N ALA A 200 -22.64 3.42 -7.62
CA ALA A 200 -23.60 3.91 -8.60
C ALA A 200 -23.58 3.11 -9.90
N SER A 201 -22.40 2.69 -10.37
CA SER A 201 -22.28 1.86 -11.57
C SER A 201 -22.97 0.52 -11.39
N LYS A 202 -22.82 -0.11 -10.21
CA LYS A 202 -23.50 -1.36 -9.88
C LYS A 202 -25.00 -1.14 -9.65
N ALA A 203 -25.37 -0.08 -8.93
CA ALA A 203 -26.76 0.24 -8.64
C ALA A 203 -27.59 0.49 -9.91
N THR A 204 -27.03 1.16 -10.91
CA THR A 204 -27.75 1.57 -12.12
C THR A 204 -27.50 0.68 -13.32
N GLY A 205 -26.46 -0.17 -13.28
CA GLY A 205 -25.93 -0.87 -14.45
C GLY A 205 -25.14 0.03 -15.42
N TYR A 206 -25.00 1.34 -15.15
CA TYR A 206 -24.30 2.28 -16.02
C TYR A 206 -22.79 2.22 -15.77
N PRO A 207 -21.93 1.87 -16.75
CA PRO A 207 -20.50 1.65 -16.51
C PRO A 207 -19.68 2.96 -16.49
N ILE A 208 -19.77 3.73 -15.39
CA ILE A 208 -19.21 5.10 -15.27
C ILE A 208 -17.72 5.15 -15.66
N ALA A 209 -16.89 4.24 -15.14
CA ALA A 209 -15.45 4.24 -15.42
C ALA A 209 -15.13 3.99 -16.91
N LYS A 210 -15.88 3.09 -17.56
CA LYS A 210 -15.73 2.74 -18.98
C LYS A 210 -16.13 3.92 -19.87
N VAL A 211 -17.22 4.59 -19.52
CA VAL A 211 -17.68 5.81 -20.22
C VAL A 211 -16.70 6.97 -20.00
N ALA A 212 -16.27 7.22 -18.75
CA ALA A 212 -15.30 8.27 -18.43
C ALA A 212 -13.97 8.08 -19.18
N THR A 213 -13.52 6.84 -19.34
CA THR A 213 -12.31 6.52 -20.14
C THR A 213 -12.50 6.89 -21.61
N LYS A 214 -13.66 6.57 -22.20
CA LYS A 214 -13.98 6.96 -23.60
C LYS A 214 -14.06 8.48 -23.76
N ILE A 215 -14.63 9.20 -22.79
CA ILE A 215 -14.64 10.67 -22.76
C ILE A 215 -13.20 11.22 -22.72
N ALA A 216 -12.34 10.67 -21.87
CA ALA A 216 -10.93 11.07 -21.79
C ALA A 216 -10.16 10.84 -23.11
N MET A 217 -10.61 9.91 -23.95
CA MET A 217 -10.09 9.67 -25.30
C MET A 217 -10.68 10.61 -26.38
N GLY A 218 -11.64 11.46 -26.01
CA GLY A 218 -12.23 12.48 -26.87
C GLY A 218 -13.62 12.14 -27.44
N LEU A 219 -14.25 11.04 -27.02
CA LEU A 219 -15.61 10.71 -27.43
C LEU A 219 -16.63 11.54 -26.61
N THR A 220 -17.76 11.86 -27.22
CA THR A 220 -18.89 12.50 -26.52
C THR A 220 -19.90 11.46 -26.02
N LEU A 221 -20.74 11.83 -25.04
CA LEU A 221 -21.71 10.91 -24.43
C LEU A 221 -22.71 10.34 -25.46
N ASP A 222 -23.06 11.11 -26.48
CA ASP A 222 -23.95 10.71 -27.58
C ASP A 222 -23.29 9.77 -28.60
N GLU A 223 -21.96 9.72 -28.66
CA GLU A 223 -21.20 8.79 -29.50
C GLU A 223 -20.97 7.42 -28.83
N ILE A 224 -21.10 7.35 -27.50
CA ILE A 224 -20.85 6.14 -26.73
C ILE A 224 -22.14 5.32 -26.64
N ILE A 225 -22.12 4.07 -27.13
CA ILE A 225 -23.26 3.15 -27.00
C ILE A 225 -23.40 2.67 -25.55
N ASN A 226 -24.64 2.56 -25.07
CA ASN A 226 -24.99 1.96 -23.80
C ASN A 226 -24.87 0.42 -23.89
N ASP A 227 -23.90 -0.14 -23.17
CA ASP A 227 -23.60 -1.58 -23.20
C ASP A 227 -24.74 -2.44 -22.63
N VAL A 228 -25.63 -1.90 -21.79
CA VAL A 228 -26.73 -2.65 -21.15
C VAL A 228 -27.89 -2.91 -22.11
N THR A 229 -28.28 -1.90 -22.90
CA THR A 229 -29.40 -1.98 -23.85
C THR A 229 -28.92 -2.34 -25.26
N GLY A 230 -27.71 -1.93 -25.64
CA GLY A 230 -27.14 -2.11 -26.98
C GLY A 230 -27.79 -1.25 -28.08
N GLU A 231 -28.89 -0.56 -27.79
CA GLU A 231 -29.68 0.22 -28.75
C GLU A 231 -29.71 1.72 -28.42
N THR A 232 -29.35 2.12 -27.19
CA THR A 232 -29.31 3.54 -26.76
C THR A 232 -27.87 4.05 -26.64
N CYS A 233 -27.67 5.37 -26.56
CA CYS A 233 -26.38 5.99 -26.24
C CYS A 233 -26.20 6.16 -24.73
N ALA A 234 -25.01 6.55 -24.30
CA ALA A 234 -24.66 6.81 -22.90
C ALA A 234 -25.17 8.18 -22.42
N CYS A 235 -25.65 9.05 -23.32
CA CYS A 235 -26.18 10.37 -22.98
C CYS A 235 -27.62 10.32 -22.43
N PHE A 236 -27.82 9.69 -21.28
CA PHE A 236 -29.09 9.64 -20.56
C PHE A 236 -28.87 9.51 -19.05
N GLU A 237 -29.91 9.73 -18.26
CA GLU A 237 -29.90 9.48 -16.81
C GLU A 237 -30.64 8.18 -16.52
N PRO A 238 -30.00 7.20 -15.87
CA PRO A 238 -30.63 5.93 -15.54
C PRO A 238 -31.91 6.07 -14.70
N ALA A 239 -32.87 5.22 -14.99
CA ALA A 239 -34.07 4.99 -14.17
C ALA A 239 -34.02 3.56 -13.63
N VAL A 240 -34.33 3.39 -12.34
CA VAL A 240 -34.33 2.07 -11.68
C VAL A 240 -35.70 1.81 -11.07
N ASP A 241 -36.16 0.57 -11.15
CA ASP A 241 -37.45 0.07 -10.64
C ASP A 241 -37.28 -0.77 -9.35
N TYR A 242 -36.15 -0.57 -8.68
CA TYR A 242 -35.76 -1.22 -7.44
C TYR A 242 -35.02 -0.23 -6.52
N VAL A 243 -34.75 -0.68 -5.29
CA VAL A 243 -33.95 0.04 -4.30
C VAL A 243 -32.66 -0.72 -4.06
N VAL A 244 -31.56 0.03 -3.98
CA VAL A 244 -30.24 -0.46 -3.62
C VAL A 244 -29.91 0.02 -2.22
N VAL A 245 -29.36 -0.87 -1.39
CA VAL A 245 -28.83 -0.54 -0.07
C VAL A 245 -27.36 -0.93 -0.02
N LYS A 246 -26.51 0.03 0.32
CA LYS A 246 -25.12 -0.19 0.71
C LYS A 246 -25.02 -0.21 2.23
N LEU A 247 -24.31 -1.21 2.76
CA LEU A 247 -23.99 -1.34 4.18
C LEU A 247 -22.47 -1.45 4.37
N PRO A 248 -21.85 -0.61 5.21
CA PRO A 248 -20.41 -0.67 5.49
C PRO A 248 -20.02 -1.90 6.32
N ARG A 249 -18.80 -2.40 6.10
CA ARG A 249 -18.16 -3.45 6.92
C ARG A 249 -17.03 -2.84 7.73
N PHE A 250 -17.19 -2.82 9.05
CA PHE A 250 -16.22 -2.25 10.00
C PHE A 250 -15.25 -3.29 10.54
N PRO A 251 -13.99 -2.95 10.85
CA PRO A 251 -12.98 -3.90 11.33
C PRO A 251 -12.92 -4.04 12.87
N PHE A 252 -13.96 -3.63 13.61
CA PHE A 252 -13.88 -3.59 15.09
C PHE A 252 -13.72 -4.97 15.75
N ASP A 253 -14.04 -6.04 15.03
CA ASP A 253 -13.72 -7.41 15.42
C ASP A 253 -12.20 -7.68 15.53
N LYS A 254 -11.37 -6.90 14.83
CA LYS A 254 -9.89 -6.95 14.86
C LYS A 254 -9.26 -5.90 15.79
N PHE A 255 -10.03 -4.88 16.18
CA PHE A 255 -9.54 -3.74 16.95
C PHE A 255 -10.41 -3.51 18.18
N VAL A 256 -10.45 -4.48 19.08
CA VAL A 256 -11.34 -4.50 20.27
C VAL A 256 -11.21 -3.25 21.16
N GLY A 257 -10.03 -2.63 21.22
CA GLY A 257 -9.79 -1.42 22.00
C GLY A 257 -10.10 -0.11 21.26
N ALA A 258 -10.44 -0.15 19.97
CA ALA A 258 -10.69 1.04 19.18
C ALA A 258 -12.08 1.64 19.47
N SER A 259 -12.19 2.96 19.33
CA SER A 259 -13.48 3.63 19.44
C SER A 259 -14.40 3.27 18.27
N HIS A 260 -15.58 2.75 18.61
CA HIS A 260 -16.68 2.46 17.69
C HIS A 260 -17.44 3.72 17.22
N ALA A 261 -17.18 4.88 17.84
CA ALA A 261 -17.87 6.13 17.49
C ALA A 261 -17.58 6.51 16.02
N LEU A 262 -18.63 6.72 15.24
CA LEU A 262 -18.55 7.16 13.86
C LEU A 262 -18.52 8.69 13.79
N GLY A 263 -17.95 9.22 12.71
CA GLY A 263 -17.78 10.64 12.49
C GLY A 263 -17.49 10.93 11.02
N THR A 264 -16.90 12.09 10.73
CA THR A 264 -16.51 12.49 9.36
C THR A 264 -15.25 11.79 8.84
N GLN A 265 -14.59 10.96 9.65
CA GLN A 265 -13.45 10.13 9.24
C GLN A 265 -13.89 8.69 9.10
N MET A 266 -13.78 8.16 7.87
CA MET A 266 -14.14 6.78 7.55
C MET A 266 -13.30 5.75 8.33
N LYS A 267 -13.97 4.72 8.86
CA LYS A 267 -13.39 3.57 9.58
C LYS A 267 -13.74 2.22 8.95
N ALA A 268 -14.74 2.15 8.07
CA ALA A 268 -15.08 0.94 7.33
C ALA A 268 -13.92 0.46 6.45
N THR A 269 -13.72 -0.86 6.39
CA THR A 269 -12.69 -1.51 5.55
C THR A 269 -13.23 -2.10 4.26
N GLY A 270 -14.55 -2.19 4.13
CA GLY A 270 -15.23 -2.59 2.91
C GLY A 270 -16.72 -2.30 3.03
N GLU A 271 -17.50 -2.82 2.07
CA GLU A 271 -18.94 -2.61 2.01
C GLU A 271 -19.64 -3.78 1.28
N VAL A 272 -20.94 -3.89 1.52
CA VAL A 272 -21.83 -4.75 0.73
C VAL A 272 -22.92 -3.93 0.10
N MET A 273 -23.44 -4.43 -1.00
CA MET A 273 -24.60 -3.88 -1.67
C MET A 273 -25.68 -4.95 -1.82
N ALA A 274 -26.94 -4.55 -1.74
CA ALA A 274 -28.08 -5.41 -2.02
C ALA A 274 -29.11 -4.66 -2.86
N ILE A 275 -29.77 -5.40 -3.76
CA ILE A 275 -30.82 -4.88 -4.64
C ILE A 275 -32.12 -5.61 -4.32
N ALA A 276 -33.22 -4.88 -4.16
CA ALA A 276 -34.54 -5.45 -4.02
C ALA A 276 -35.65 -4.47 -4.44
N PRO A 277 -36.89 -4.94 -4.69
CA PRO A 277 -38.01 -4.04 -5.04
C PRO A 277 -38.50 -3.15 -3.88
N SER A 278 -38.03 -3.40 -2.65
CA SER A 278 -38.37 -2.61 -1.47
C SER A 278 -37.14 -2.37 -0.60
N LEU A 279 -37.16 -1.24 0.12
CA LEU A 279 -36.11 -0.86 1.06
C LEU A 279 -35.92 -1.93 2.15
N GLU A 280 -37.02 -2.47 2.68
CA GLU A 280 -37.00 -3.47 3.75
C GLU A 280 -36.27 -4.74 3.32
N MET A 281 -36.59 -5.24 2.12
CA MET A 281 -35.97 -6.44 1.57
C MET A 281 -34.49 -6.19 1.23
N ALA A 282 -34.18 -5.04 0.63
CA ALA A 282 -32.80 -4.67 0.32
C ALA A 282 -31.95 -4.56 1.60
N LEU A 283 -32.50 -3.95 2.66
CA LEU A 283 -31.83 -3.84 3.95
C LEU A 283 -31.57 -5.20 4.59
N MET A 284 -32.57 -6.09 4.61
CA MET A 284 -32.42 -7.46 5.14
C MET A 284 -31.41 -8.29 4.34
N LYS A 285 -31.32 -8.07 3.02
CA LYS A 285 -30.29 -8.68 2.15
C LYS A 285 -28.89 -8.15 2.46
N ALA A 286 -28.74 -6.83 2.59
CA ALA A 286 -27.47 -6.21 2.94
C ALA A 286 -26.96 -6.70 4.31
N ILE A 287 -27.83 -6.78 5.32
CA ILE A 287 -27.47 -7.23 6.67
C ILE A 287 -26.92 -8.66 6.67
N ARG A 288 -27.64 -9.62 6.08
CA ARG A 288 -27.17 -11.01 6.03
C ARG A 288 -25.97 -11.20 5.10
N GLY A 289 -25.82 -10.33 4.11
CA GLY A 289 -24.70 -10.35 3.17
C GLY A 289 -23.42 -9.70 3.70
N ALA A 290 -23.49 -8.94 4.80
CA ALA A 290 -22.35 -8.21 5.35
C ALA A 290 -21.34 -9.06 6.13
N GLU A 291 -21.58 -10.37 6.25
CA GLU A 291 -20.66 -11.31 6.91
C GLU A 291 -20.34 -10.92 8.38
N ILE A 292 -21.37 -10.43 9.08
CA ILE A 292 -21.34 -10.03 10.50
C ILE A 292 -22.09 -11.02 11.41
N GLY A 293 -22.49 -12.19 10.90
CA GLY A 293 -23.05 -13.28 11.68
C GLY A 293 -24.54 -13.14 12.07
N VAL A 294 -25.28 -12.24 11.42
CA VAL A 294 -26.72 -12.06 11.65
C VAL A 294 -27.51 -12.23 10.34
N ASP A 295 -28.75 -12.70 10.45
CA ASP A 295 -29.69 -12.87 9.33
C ASP A 295 -30.96 -12.01 9.46
N THR A 296 -31.10 -11.27 10.57
CA THR A 296 -32.09 -10.20 10.78
C THR A 296 -31.45 -9.01 11.48
N LEU A 297 -32.20 -7.91 11.67
CA LEU A 297 -31.77 -6.74 12.43
C LEU A 297 -31.81 -6.95 13.96
N ALA A 298 -32.26 -8.11 14.44
CA ALA A 298 -32.26 -8.42 15.87
C ALA A 298 -30.85 -8.79 16.34
N ARG A 299 -30.38 -8.14 17.40
CA ARG A 299 -29.05 -8.40 17.98
C ARG A 299 -29.11 -8.39 19.50
N ALA A 300 -28.40 -9.33 20.13
CA ALA A 300 -28.28 -9.39 21.58
C ALA A 300 -27.27 -8.35 22.09
N GLY A 301 -27.48 -7.84 23.31
CA GLY A 301 -26.59 -6.90 23.97
C GLY A 301 -27.27 -5.60 24.42
N GLN A 302 -26.54 -4.74 25.11
CA GLN A 302 -27.00 -3.41 25.48
C GLN A 302 -26.79 -2.47 24.28
N LEU A 303 -27.88 -2.18 23.58
CA LEU A 303 -27.91 -1.32 22.40
C LEU A 303 -28.42 0.07 22.79
N ASP A 304 -27.80 1.12 22.25
CA ASP A 304 -28.16 2.51 22.54
C ASP A 304 -28.19 3.32 21.25
N TYR A 305 -29.40 3.68 20.79
CA TYR A 305 -29.58 4.42 19.54
C TYR A 305 -29.14 5.89 19.62
N HIS A 306 -28.87 6.41 20.83
CA HIS A 306 -28.27 7.73 21.01
C HIS A 306 -26.79 7.75 20.65
N LYS A 307 -26.12 6.59 20.67
CA LYS A 307 -24.71 6.49 20.24
C LYS A 307 -24.63 6.43 18.72
N MET A 308 -23.77 7.28 18.17
CA MET A 308 -23.45 7.29 16.76
C MET A 308 -22.29 6.33 16.52
N ASP A 309 -22.58 5.03 16.49
CA ASP A 309 -21.61 3.95 16.32
C ASP A 309 -22.10 2.92 15.26
N ASP A 310 -21.29 1.90 15.00
CA ASP A 310 -21.60 0.80 14.07
C ASP A 310 -22.81 -0.06 14.48
N MET A 311 -23.25 0.06 15.72
CA MET A 311 -24.36 -0.70 16.29
C MET A 311 -25.70 0.06 16.24
N ARG A 312 -25.68 1.34 15.85
CA ARG A 312 -26.84 2.24 15.87
C ARG A 312 -28.04 1.71 15.10
N LEU A 313 -27.85 1.14 13.90
CA LEU A 313 -28.94 0.58 13.10
C LEU A 313 -29.69 -0.53 13.86
N PHE A 314 -28.96 -1.43 14.52
CA PHE A 314 -29.52 -2.50 15.34
C PHE A 314 -30.21 -1.94 16.60
N ALA A 315 -29.64 -0.89 17.19
CA ALA A 315 -30.24 -0.21 18.35
C ALA A 315 -31.57 0.46 18.01
N VAL A 316 -31.64 1.14 16.85
CA VAL A 316 -32.88 1.73 16.32
C VAL A 316 -33.95 0.65 16.09
N TYR A 317 -33.57 -0.46 15.46
CA TYR A 317 -34.48 -1.59 15.26
C TYR A 317 -35.03 -2.14 16.57
N GLN A 318 -34.15 -2.37 17.56
CA GLN A 318 -34.54 -2.87 18.86
C GLN A 318 -35.44 -1.88 19.62
N ALA A 319 -35.15 -0.58 19.59
CA ALA A 319 -35.98 0.45 20.21
C ALA A 319 -37.40 0.50 19.60
N LEU A 320 -37.51 0.43 18.28
CA LEU A 320 -38.81 0.35 17.59
C LEU A 320 -39.56 -0.94 17.97
N LYS A 321 -38.83 -2.06 18.08
CA LYS A 321 -39.38 -3.33 18.55
C LYS A 321 -39.83 -3.23 20.02
N ASP A 322 -39.19 -2.45 20.86
CA ASP A 322 -39.59 -2.26 22.26
C ASP A 322 -40.72 -1.22 22.43
N GLY A 323 -41.14 -0.58 21.34
CA GLY A 323 -42.28 0.34 21.31
C GLY A 323 -41.91 1.81 21.46
N VAL A 324 -40.63 2.17 21.36
CA VAL A 324 -40.18 3.57 21.28
C VAL A 324 -40.74 4.20 19.99
N SER A 325 -41.22 5.44 20.09
CA SER A 325 -41.85 6.10 18.95
C SER A 325 -40.82 6.54 17.90
N ILE A 326 -41.23 6.54 16.62
CA ILE A 326 -40.40 7.05 15.52
C ILE A 326 -39.96 8.50 15.78
N GLU A 327 -40.82 9.33 16.37
CA GLU A 327 -40.49 10.73 16.63
C GLU A 327 -39.39 10.86 17.69
N GLU A 328 -39.43 10.07 18.75
CA GLU A 328 -38.38 10.05 19.77
C GLU A 328 -37.02 9.65 19.19
N ILE A 329 -37.01 8.60 18.35
CA ILE A 329 -35.78 8.16 17.67
C ILE A 329 -35.31 9.22 16.66
N TYR A 330 -36.21 9.86 15.91
CA TYR A 330 -35.86 10.96 15.00
C TYR A 330 -35.21 12.12 15.76
N GLN A 331 -35.74 12.52 16.92
CA GLN A 331 -35.16 13.61 17.71
C GLN A 331 -33.75 13.26 18.21
N ALA A 332 -33.52 12.00 18.57
CA ALA A 332 -32.22 11.52 19.00
C ALA A 332 -31.21 11.33 17.85
N THR A 333 -31.68 10.85 16.70
CA THR A 333 -30.79 10.34 15.65
C THR A 333 -30.68 11.21 14.42
N ARG A 334 -31.73 11.98 14.14
CA ARG A 334 -31.96 12.71 12.88
C ARG A 334 -32.03 11.83 11.63
N ILE A 335 -32.08 10.50 11.78
CA ILE A 335 -32.40 9.57 10.68
C ILE A 335 -33.83 9.85 10.21
N ASP A 336 -34.03 10.04 8.90
CA ASP A 336 -35.33 10.44 8.36
C ASP A 336 -36.44 9.46 8.77
N ARG A 337 -37.62 10.02 9.06
CA ARG A 337 -38.81 9.26 9.52
C ARG A 337 -39.22 8.19 8.52
N PHE A 338 -38.95 8.38 7.23
CA PHE A 338 -39.18 7.38 6.19
C PHE A 338 -38.40 6.09 6.46
N PHE A 339 -37.09 6.19 6.71
CA PHE A 339 -36.23 5.04 7.02
C PHE A 339 -36.61 4.40 8.35
N LEU A 340 -36.86 5.21 9.38
CA LEU A 340 -37.34 4.71 10.68
C LEU A 340 -38.67 3.94 10.56
N SER A 341 -39.57 4.39 9.68
CA SER A 341 -40.83 3.70 9.40
C SER A 341 -40.59 2.35 8.72
N ALA A 342 -39.66 2.26 7.76
CA ALA A 342 -39.30 0.99 7.11
C ALA A 342 -38.69 -0.01 8.11
N ILE A 343 -37.77 0.45 8.96
CA ILE A 343 -37.19 -0.36 10.04
C ILE A 343 -38.30 -0.79 11.04
N GLY A 344 -39.24 0.10 11.35
CA GLY A 344 -40.37 -0.19 12.22
C GLY A 344 -41.35 -1.22 11.66
N ARG A 345 -41.52 -1.28 10.33
CA ARG A 345 -42.29 -2.35 9.66
C ARG A 345 -41.59 -3.70 9.79
N LEU A 346 -40.27 -3.76 9.67
CA LEU A 346 -39.50 -4.98 9.93
C LEU A 346 -39.63 -5.42 11.40
N ALA A 347 -39.55 -4.49 12.35
CA ALA A 347 -39.69 -4.80 13.77
C ALA A 347 -41.09 -5.32 14.12
N SER A 348 -42.12 -4.77 13.48
CA SER A 348 -43.50 -5.22 13.61
C SER A 348 -43.72 -6.60 12.97
N ALA A 349 -43.12 -6.83 11.80
CA ALA A 349 -43.15 -8.12 11.12
C ALA A 349 -42.51 -9.24 11.97
N GLU A 350 -41.38 -8.95 12.63
CA GLU A 350 -40.75 -9.93 13.53
C GLU A 350 -41.64 -10.28 14.74
N LYS A 351 -42.38 -9.31 15.29
CA LYS A 351 -43.39 -9.58 16.33
C LYS A 351 -44.55 -10.42 15.81
N GLU A 352 -45.00 -10.17 14.60
CA GLU A 352 -46.06 -10.94 13.93
C GLU A 352 -45.61 -12.40 13.73
N ILE A 353 -44.36 -12.62 13.32
CA ILE A 353 -43.78 -13.96 13.20
C ILE A 353 -43.70 -14.68 14.55
N ALA A 354 -43.33 -13.95 15.61
CA ALA A 354 -43.22 -14.51 16.96
C ALA A 354 -44.58 -14.82 17.63
N ALA A 355 -45.71 -14.36 17.05
CA ALA A 355 -47.03 -14.53 17.65
C ALA A 355 -47.60 -15.95 17.53
N GLY A 356 -47.07 -16.79 16.63
CA GLY A 356 -47.52 -18.17 16.45
C GLY A 356 -47.17 -18.76 15.08
N PRO A 357 -47.83 -19.87 14.68
CA PRO A 357 -47.58 -20.51 13.40
C PRO A 357 -48.00 -19.62 12.23
N LEU A 358 -47.21 -19.65 11.15
CA LEU A 358 -47.46 -18.87 9.95
C LEU A 358 -48.42 -19.61 9.01
N ASP A 359 -49.37 -18.89 8.41
CA ASP A 359 -50.08 -19.35 7.21
C ASP A 359 -49.30 -18.99 5.94
N GLU A 360 -49.72 -19.53 4.80
CA GLU A 360 -49.02 -19.33 3.52
C GLU A 360 -48.98 -17.86 3.08
N GLN A 361 -50.04 -17.11 3.36
CA GLN A 361 -50.13 -15.68 3.02
C GLN A 361 -49.14 -14.86 3.86
N THR A 362 -49.06 -15.12 5.15
CA THR A 362 -48.14 -14.46 6.07
C THR A 362 -46.71 -14.86 5.75
N TYR A 363 -46.44 -16.13 5.49
CA TYR A 363 -45.13 -16.61 5.02
C TYR A 363 -44.66 -15.81 3.80
N LEU A 364 -45.46 -15.72 2.74
CA LEU A 364 -45.09 -15.00 1.51
C LEU A 364 -44.89 -13.50 1.76
N LYS A 365 -45.72 -12.89 2.62
CA LYS A 365 -45.54 -11.50 3.06
C LYS A 365 -44.16 -11.31 3.72
N MET A 366 -43.74 -12.23 4.59
CA MET A 366 -42.43 -12.14 5.24
C MET A 366 -41.26 -12.40 4.28
N LYS A 367 -41.43 -13.30 3.31
CA LYS A 367 -40.43 -13.46 2.22
C LYS A 367 -40.23 -12.16 1.44
N ARG A 368 -41.31 -11.45 1.12
CA ARG A 368 -41.26 -10.13 0.44
C ARG A 368 -40.66 -9.01 1.30
N LEU A 369 -40.58 -9.19 2.62
CA LEU A 369 -39.83 -8.30 3.51
C LEU A 369 -38.37 -8.72 3.67
N GLY A 370 -37.93 -9.82 3.05
CA GLY A 370 -36.54 -10.28 3.04
C GLY A 370 -36.17 -11.26 4.15
N PHE A 371 -37.13 -11.81 4.90
CA PHE A 371 -36.86 -12.85 5.90
C PHE A 371 -36.51 -14.20 5.25
N THR A 372 -35.45 -14.84 5.75
CA THR A 372 -35.04 -16.19 5.36
C THR A 372 -35.96 -17.24 5.98
N ASP A 373 -36.05 -18.42 5.37
CA ASP A 373 -36.82 -19.54 5.90
C ASP A 373 -36.27 -19.96 7.27
N LYS A 374 -34.95 -19.94 7.42
CA LYS A 374 -34.27 -20.21 8.71
C LYS A 374 -34.67 -19.21 9.79
N ALA A 375 -34.72 -17.91 9.46
CA ALA A 375 -35.15 -16.90 10.42
C ALA A 375 -36.64 -17.09 10.78
N LEU A 376 -37.51 -17.34 9.79
CA LEU A 376 -38.94 -17.55 10.03
C LEU A 376 -39.21 -18.76 10.94
N ALA A 377 -38.54 -19.88 10.69
CA ALA A 377 -38.67 -21.07 11.53
C ALA A 377 -38.14 -20.83 12.95
N ARG A 378 -36.99 -20.14 13.07
CA ARG A 378 -36.38 -19.80 14.36
C ARG A 378 -37.25 -18.87 15.19
N ILE A 379 -37.81 -17.83 14.59
CA ILE A 379 -38.59 -16.79 15.30
C ILE A 379 -39.98 -17.30 15.66
N SER A 380 -40.65 -18.03 14.75
CA SER A 380 -41.98 -18.58 15.01
C SER A 380 -41.94 -19.79 15.95
N GLY A 381 -40.84 -20.54 15.99
CA GLY A 381 -40.75 -21.81 16.73
C GLY A 381 -41.61 -22.94 16.14
N HIS A 382 -42.12 -22.75 14.93
CA HIS A 382 -43.02 -23.68 14.24
C HIS A 382 -42.47 -24.09 12.86
N ALA A 383 -42.98 -25.20 12.33
CA ALA A 383 -42.70 -25.60 10.95
C ALA A 383 -43.29 -24.58 9.96
N LEU A 384 -42.59 -24.33 8.87
CA LEU A 384 -43.06 -23.42 7.82
C LEU A 384 -44.22 -24.04 7.04
N PRO A 385 -45.25 -23.25 6.66
CA PRO A 385 -46.42 -23.75 5.95
C PRO A 385 -46.12 -24.13 4.49
N ALA A 386 -45.14 -23.45 3.87
CA ALA A 386 -44.72 -23.62 2.50
C ALA A 386 -43.25 -23.20 2.34
N HIS A 387 -42.65 -23.57 1.22
CA HIS A 387 -41.38 -23.02 0.74
C HIS A 387 -41.62 -22.34 -0.61
N ARG A 388 -41.07 -21.13 -0.79
CA ARG A 388 -41.11 -20.41 -2.06
C ARG A 388 -39.69 -20.09 -2.50
N SER A 389 -39.27 -20.66 -3.61
CA SER A 389 -38.00 -20.31 -4.26
C SER A 389 -38.03 -18.87 -4.76
N ALA A 390 -36.88 -18.21 -4.72
CA ALA A 390 -36.74 -16.87 -5.28
C ALA A 390 -36.91 -16.86 -6.81
N VAL A 391 -37.32 -15.72 -7.33
CA VAL A 391 -37.27 -15.38 -8.76
C VAL A 391 -36.28 -14.24 -8.95
N TYR A 392 -35.77 -14.07 -10.18
CA TYR A 392 -34.72 -13.10 -10.48
C TYR A 392 -35.19 -12.08 -11.50
N LYS A 393 -34.93 -10.81 -11.21
CA LYS A 393 -35.18 -9.64 -12.05
C LYS A 393 -33.88 -9.05 -12.54
N MET A 394 -33.89 -8.34 -13.66
CA MET A 394 -32.71 -7.75 -14.27
C MET A 394 -32.48 -6.30 -13.85
N VAL A 395 -31.20 -5.93 -13.72
CA VAL A 395 -30.75 -4.54 -13.73
C VAL A 395 -30.64 -4.09 -15.19
N ASP A 396 -31.38 -3.04 -15.56
CA ASP A 396 -31.53 -2.65 -16.97
C ASP A 396 -31.26 -1.18 -17.28
N THR A 397 -30.92 -0.36 -16.28
CA THR A 397 -30.64 1.08 -16.39
C THR A 397 -31.82 1.98 -16.83
N CYS A 398 -32.99 1.43 -17.15
CA CYS A 398 -34.09 2.16 -17.78
C CYS A 398 -35.49 1.85 -17.22
N GLY A 399 -35.60 1.09 -16.13
CA GLY A 399 -36.89 0.78 -15.50
C GLY A 399 -37.83 0.04 -16.45
N ALA A 400 -37.30 -0.95 -17.15
CA ALA A 400 -37.96 -1.77 -18.15
C ALA A 400 -38.49 -1.04 -19.40
N GLU A 401 -38.08 0.21 -19.66
CA GLU A 401 -38.44 0.92 -20.91
C GLU A 401 -37.86 0.22 -22.15
N PHE A 402 -36.63 -0.28 -22.04
CA PHE A 402 -35.93 -1.03 -23.09
C PHE A 402 -35.55 -2.42 -22.61
N ARG A 403 -35.43 -3.36 -23.56
CA ARG A 403 -35.00 -4.72 -23.25
C ARG A 403 -33.50 -4.71 -22.90
N ALA A 404 -33.15 -5.00 -21.65
CA ALA A 404 -31.76 -5.26 -21.29
C ALA A 404 -31.20 -6.50 -22.01
N LEU A 405 -29.98 -6.41 -22.53
CA LEU A 405 -29.26 -7.54 -23.09
C LEU A 405 -28.40 -8.24 -22.02
N THR A 406 -27.89 -7.45 -21.08
CA THR A 406 -26.92 -7.85 -20.08
C THR A 406 -27.54 -8.62 -18.90
N PRO A 407 -27.19 -9.89 -18.67
CA PRO A 407 -27.76 -10.75 -17.63
C PRO A 407 -27.21 -10.47 -16.22
N TYR A 408 -27.57 -9.30 -15.69
CA TYR A 408 -27.30 -8.87 -14.31
C TYR A 408 -28.58 -8.98 -13.48
N PHE A 409 -28.60 -9.89 -12.51
CA PHE A 409 -29.78 -10.28 -11.74
C PHE A 409 -29.72 -9.95 -10.24
N TYR A 410 -30.90 -9.76 -9.65
CA TYR A 410 -31.16 -9.77 -8.21
C TYR A 410 -32.44 -10.56 -7.88
N SER A 411 -32.50 -11.13 -6.68
CA SER A 411 -33.60 -11.97 -6.21
C SER A 411 -34.78 -11.16 -5.66
N THR A 412 -35.99 -11.71 -5.86
CA THR A 412 -37.25 -11.27 -5.26
C THR A 412 -38.23 -12.45 -5.13
N TYR A 413 -39.39 -12.22 -4.49
CA TYR A 413 -40.48 -13.21 -4.34
C TYR A 413 -41.75 -12.76 -5.09
N ASP A 414 -41.56 -12.59 -6.39
CA ASP A 414 -42.59 -12.32 -7.40
C ASP A 414 -42.94 -13.61 -8.18
N ASP A 415 -43.72 -13.50 -9.25
CA ASP A 415 -44.15 -14.63 -10.06
C ASP A 415 -43.26 -14.91 -11.28
N VAL A 416 -42.69 -13.87 -11.90
CA VAL A 416 -41.87 -14.00 -13.13
C VAL A 416 -40.38 -14.01 -12.82
N CYS A 417 -39.66 -14.98 -13.39
CA CYS A 417 -38.20 -15.14 -13.24
C CYS A 417 -37.50 -14.98 -14.60
N GLU A 418 -36.85 -13.83 -14.79
CA GLU A 418 -36.21 -13.44 -16.06
C GLU A 418 -34.92 -14.22 -16.33
N SER A 419 -34.23 -14.67 -15.28
CA SER A 419 -33.03 -15.51 -15.44
C SER A 419 -33.33 -16.83 -16.16
N ARG A 420 -34.47 -17.47 -15.87
CA ARG A 420 -34.84 -18.77 -16.48
C ARG A 420 -35.01 -18.67 -17.99
N GLU A 421 -35.33 -17.49 -18.52
CA GLU A 421 -35.54 -17.26 -19.94
C GLU A 421 -34.23 -17.06 -20.73
N ARG A 422 -33.10 -16.91 -20.03
CA ARG A 422 -31.80 -16.58 -20.65
C ARG A 422 -30.76 -17.69 -20.58
N LYS A 423 -31.22 -18.90 -20.29
CA LYS A 423 -30.34 -20.08 -20.31
C LYS A 423 -30.00 -20.49 -21.73
N THR A 424 -28.76 -20.94 -21.89
CA THR A 424 -28.31 -21.60 -23.11
C THR A 424 -28.28 -23.12 -22.92
N ASP A 425 -28.05 -23.86 -24.00
CA ASP A 425 -27.84 -25.31 -23.94
C ASP A 425 -26.46 -25.71 -23.39
N LYS A 426 -25.56 -24.74 -23.11
CA LYS A 426 -24.23 -25.01 -22.58
C LYS A 426 -24.30 -25.45 -21.11
N PRO A 427 -23.39 -26.34 -20.67
CA PRO A 427 -23.26 -26.66 -19.25
C PRO A 427 -22.89 -25.42 -18.44
N CYS A 428 -23.62 -25.17 -17.35
CA CYS A 428 -23.40 -24.02 -16.48
C CYS A 428 -22.50 -24.40 -15.29
N VAL A 429 -21.51 -23.56 -14.98
CA VAL A 429 -20.72 -23.63 -13.74
C VAL A 429 -21.04 -22.39 -12.90
N VAL A 430 -21.25 -22.59 -11.59
CA VAL A 430 -21.41 -21.48 -10.66
C VAL A 430 -20.09 -21.21 -9.96
N VAL A 431 -19.66 -19.95 -9.92
CA VAL A 431 -18.48 -19.49 -9.17
C VAL A 431 -18.95 -18.62 -8.01
N LEU A 432 -18.52 -18.94 -6.79
CA LEU A 432 -18.79 -18.09 -5.63
C LEU A 432 -17.71 -17.03 -5.51
N GLY A 433 -18.12 -15.77 -5.39
CA GLY A 433 -17.23 -14.63 -5.16
C GLY A 433 -16.72 -14.56 -3.72
N SER A 434 -16.06 -13.45 -3.40
CA SER A 434 -15.44 -13.24 -2.09
C SER A 434 -16.37 -12.66 -1.03
N GLY A 435 -17.55 -12.12 -1.39
CA GLY A 435 -18.33 -11.30 -0.47
C GLY A 435 -17.63 -9.97 -0.14
N PRO A 436 -18.05 -9.26 0.92
CA PRO A 436 -17.43 -7.99 1.31
C PRO A 436 -15.94 -8.12 1.59
N ILE A 437 -15.19 -7.09 1.20
CA ILE A 437 -13.81 -6.93 1.65
C ILE A 437 -13.79 -6.69 3.16
N ARG A 438 -12.87 -7.38 3.84
CA ARG A 438 -12.52 -7.19 5.25
C ARG A 438 -11.06 -7.60 5.47
N ILE A 439 -10.49 -7.22 6.60
CA ILE A 439 -9.12 -7.65 6.96
C ILE A 439 -9.03 -9.18 6.95
N GLY A 440 -8.06 -9.70 6.19
CA GLY A 440 -7.87 -11.13 5.94
C GLY A 440 -8.61 -11.70 4.73
N GLN A 441 -9.55 -10.97 4.14
CA GLN A 441 -10.34 -11.36 2.98
C GLN A 441 -10.51 -10.16 2.02
N GLY A 442 -9.48 -9.94 1.21
CA GLY A 442 -9.38 -8.79 0.31
C GLY A 442 -9.59 -9.13 -1.18
N ILE A 443 -9.06 -8.26 -2.03
CA ILE A 443 -9.17 -8.31 -3.49
C ILE A 443 -8.48 -9.52 -4.13
N GLU A 444 -7.61 -10.21 -3.39
CA GLU A 444 -6.84 -11.37 -3.87
C GLU A 444 -7.76 -12.56 -4.21
N PHE A 445 -8.86 -12.69 -3.45
CA PHE A 445 -9.90 -13.68 -3.70
C PHE A 445 -10.79 -13.27 -4.88
N ASP A 446 -11.06 -11.98 -5.04
CA ASP A 446 -11.77 -11.47 -6.21
C ASP A 446 -11.01 -11.75 -7.50
N TYR A 447 -9.69 -11.46 -7.51
CA TYR A 447 -8.79 -11.82 -8.61
C TYR A 447 -8.90 -13.30 -8.98
N SER A 448 -8.89 -14.18 -7.97
CA SER A 448 -8.99 -15.63 -8.18
C SER A 448 -10.34 -16.05 -8.75
N SER A 449 -11.45 -15.47 -8.28
CA SER A 449 -12.78 -15.75 -8.83
C SER A 449 -12.93 -15.23 -10.27
N VAL A 450 -12.42 -14.03 -10.59
CA VAL A 450 -12.47 -13.44 -11.94
C VAL A 450 -11.68 -14.28 -12.95
N HIS A 451 -10.44 -14.65 -12.63
CA HIS A 451 -9.62 -15.47 -13.52
C HIS A 451 -10.20 -16.87 -13.74
N CYS A 452 -10.88 -17.44 -12.73
CA CYS A 452 -11.62 -18.69 -12.88
C CYS A 452 -12.77 -18.56 -13.87
N VAL A 453 -13.58 -17.50 -13.74
CA VAL A 453 -14.68 -17.22 -14.67
C VAL A 453 -14.17 -17.11 -16.11
N TRP A 454 -13.14 -16.30 -16.34
CA TRP A 454 -12.57 -16.14 -17.69
C TRP A 454 -12.05 -17.46 -18.27
N THR A 455 -11.41 -18.28 -17.44
CA THR A 455 -10.91 -19.60 -17.85
C THR A 455 -12.05 -20.54 -18.23
N LEU A 456 -13.10 -20.63 -17.40
CA LEU A 456 -14.28 -21.47 -17.67
C LEU A 456 -15.02 -21.03 -18.94
N LYS A 457 -15.17 -19.71 -19.16
CA LYS A 457 -15.75 -19.15 -20.40
C LYS A 457 -14.91 -19.54 -21.62
N ALA A 458 -13.59 -19.42 -21.54
CA ALA A 458 -12.68 -19.85 -22.60
C ALA A 458 -12.74 -21.37 -22.86
N MET A 459 -13.12 -22.17 -21.87
CA MET A 459 -13.36 -23.61 -22.01
C MET A 459 -14.75 -23.96 -22.56
N GLY A 460 -15.61 -22.96 -22.83
CA GLY A 460 -16.92 -23.13 -23.46
C GLY A 460 -18.09 -23.38 -22.51
N TYR A 461 -17.90 -23.18 -21.20
CA TYR A 461 -18.99 -23.22 -20.21
C TYR A 461 -19.74 -21.90 -20.19
N ASP A 462 -21.02 -21.98 -19.84
CA ASP A 462 -21.72 -20.81 -19.31
C ASP A 462 -21.32 -20.65 -17.84
N VAL A 463 -21.01 -19.43 -17.42
CA VAL A 463 -20.56 -19.16 -16.05
C VAL A 463 -21.49 -18.18 -15.36
N ALA A 464 -22.06 -18.61 -14.24
CA ALA A 464 -22.82 -17.76 -13.32
C ALA A 464 -21.96 -17.41 -12.10
N ILE A 465 -21.80 -16.12 -11.79
CA ILE A 465 -21.08 -15.68 -10.60
C ILE A 465 -22.06 -15.11 -9.56
N ILE A 466 -21.83 -15.45 -8.28
CA ILE A 466 -22.61 -14.93 -7.15
C ILE A 466 -21.67 -14.12 -6.26
N ASN A 467 -21.94 -12.82 -6.10
CA ASN A 467 -21.20 -11.95 -5.18
C ASN A 467 -22.01 -10.69 -4.86
N ASN A 468 -21.78 -10.04 -3.72
CA ASN A 468 -22.49 -8.84 -3.28
C ASN A 468 -21.58 -7.66 -2.93
N ASN A 469 -20.33 -7.69 -3.37
CA ASN A 469 -19.39 -6.58 -3.19
C ASN A 469 -19.45 -5.61 -4.38
N PRO A 470 -19.81 -4.32 -4.17
CA PRO A 470 -19.91 -3.37 -5.27
C PRO A 470 -18.55 -2.88 -5.81
N GLU A 471 -17.46 -3.06 -5.06
CA GLU A 471 -16.14 -2.54 -5.40
C GLU A 471 -15.36 -3.46 -6.36
N THR A 472 -15.86 -4.67 -6.64
CA THR A 472 -15.08 -5.74 -7.27
C THR A 472 -15.31 -5.91 -8.77
N VAL A 473 -14.33 -6.53 -9.44
CA VAL A 473 -14.43 -6.86 -10.88
C VAL A 473 -15.33 -8.09 -11.08
N SER A 474 -15.43 -8.99 -10.09
CA SER A 474 -16.38 -10.11 -10.15
C SER A 474 -17.85 -9.70 -10.28
N THR A 475 -18.22 -8.52 -9.78
CA THR A 475 -19.56 -7.95 -9.90
C THR A 475 -19.67 -6.97 -11.07
N ASP A 476 -18.69 -6.96 -11.98
CA ASP A 476 -18.88 -6.42 -13.32
C ASP A 476 -19.69 -7.40 -14.17
N PHE A 477 -20.73 -6.89 -14.81
CA PHE A 477 -21.62 -7.71 -15.64
C PHE A 477 -20.91 -8.23 -16.90
N ASP A 478 -19.80 -7.63 -17.31
CA ASP A 478 -18.97 -8.10 -18.44
C ASP A 478 -18.10 -9.33 -18.06
N THR A 479 -17.92 -9.62 -16.76
CA THR A 479 -17.02 -10.67 -16.28
C THR A 479 -17.58 -12.08 -16.56
N ALA A 480 -18.79 -12.36 -16.09
CA ALA A 480 -19.45 -13.67 -16.22
C ALA A 480 -20.45 -13.70 -17.38
N ASP A 481 -21.03 -14.87 -17.67
CA ASP A 481 -22.19 -14.94 -18.59
C ASP A 481 -23.48 -14.57 -17.88
N ARG A 482 -23.55 -14.71 -16.55
CA ARG A 482 -24.66 -14.29 -15.70
C ARG A 482 -24.12 -13.81 -14.35
N LEU A 483 -24.52 -12.62 -13.91
CA LEU A 483 -24.16 -12.06 -12.61
C LEU A 483 -25.38 -12.11 -11.68
N TYR A 484 -25.22 -12.72 -10.52
CA TYR A 484 -26.18 -12.67 -9.42
C TYR A 484 -25.63 -11.82 -8.29
N PHE A 485 -26.19 -10.63 -8.11
CA PHE A 485 -25.76 -9.71 -7.07
C PHE A 485 -26.49 -10.04 -5.76
N GLU A 486 -26.12 -11.16 -5.18
CA GLU A 486 -26.79 -11.79 -4.05
C GLU A 486 -25.86 -12.05 -2.87
N PRO A 487 -26.38 -12.03 -1.63
CA PRO A 487 -25.63 -12.45 -0.45
C PRO A 487 -25.10 -13.88 -0.60
N LEU A 488 -23.90 -14.12 -0.07
CA LEU A 488 -23.29 -15.46 -0.03
C LEU A 488 -23.77 -16.24 1.21
N THR A 489 -25.08 -16.42 1.33
CA THR A 489 -25.68 -17.27 2.37
C THR A 489 -26.21 -18.57 1.79
N GLU A 490 -26.45 -19.56 2.66
CA GLU A 490 -26.98 -20.87 2.26
C GLU A 490 -28.27 -20.75 1.44
N GLU A 491 -29.24 -19.96 1.90
CA GLU A 491 -30.53 -19.82 1.20
C GLU A 491 -30.38 -19.09 -0.13
N ASP A 492 -29.65 -17.97 -0.17
CA ASP A 492 -29.51 -17.15 -1.36
C ASP A 492 -28.75 -17.92 -2.47
N VAL A 493 -27.69 -18.66 -2.11
CA VAL A 493 -26.91 -19.47 -3.07
C VAL A 493 -27.71 -20.68 -3.56
N LEU A 494 -28.45 -21.38 -2.69
CA LEU A 494 -29.27 -22.51 -3.11
C LEU A 494 -30.40 -22.09 -4.07
N ASN A 495 -30.99 -20.90 -3.88
CA ASN A 495 -31.96 -20.35 -4.82
C ASN A 495 -31.35 -20.14 -6.22
N VAL A 496 -30.11 -19.63 -6.31
CA VAL A 496 -29.42 -19.46 -7.60
C VAL A 496 -29.13 -20.82 -8.22
N VAL A 497 -28.66 -21.79 -7.42
CA VAL A 497 -28.37 -23.15 -7.87
C VAL A 497 -29.63 -23.86 -8.39
N GLU A 498 -30.79 -23.67 -7.75
CA GLU A 498 -32.06 -24.20 -8.23
C GLU A 498 -32.44 -23.63 -9.60
N VAL A 499 -32.21 -22.33 -9.78
CA VAL A 499 -32.46 -21.67 -11.07
C VAL A 499 -31.47 -22.13 -12.12
N GLU A 500 -30.15 -22.10 -11.86
CA GLU A 500 -29.09 -22.38 -12.83
C GLU A 500 -28.89 -23.87 -13.14
N LYS A 501 -29.14 -24.76 -12.16
CA LYS A 501 -28.86 -26.20 -12.26
C LYS A 501 -27.43 -26.49 -12.76
N PRO A 502 -26.40 -25.97 -12.07
CA PRO A 502 -25.03 -26.07 -12.55
C PRO A 502 -24.50 -27.51 -12.53
N VAL A 503 -23.55 -27.81 -13.41
CA VAL A 503 -22.82 -29.09 -13.41
C VAL A 503 -21.85 -29.19 -12.22
N GLY A 504 -21.52 -28.05 -11.60
CA GLY A 504 -20.76 -27.97 -10.37
C GLY A 504 -20.55 -26.52 -9.92
N VAL A 505 -20.08 -26.38 -8.67
CA VAL A 505 -19.83 -25.08 -8.02
C VAL A 505 -18.35 -24.97 -7.64
N VAL A 506 -17.73 -23.83 -7.92
CA VAL A 506 -16.37 -23.49 -7.48
C VAL A 506 -16.45 -22.69 -6.18
N VAL A 507 -15.90 -23.25 -5.11
CA VAL A 507 -15.86 -22.63 -3.76
C VAL A 507 -14.45 -22.23 -3.34
N ALA A 508 -13.41 -22.82 -3.95
CA ALA A 508 -12.02 -22.71 -3.50
C ALA A 508 -11.36 -21.34 -3.74
N PHE A 509 -12.00 -20.43 -4.49
CA PHE A 509 -11.40 -19.14 -4.88
C PHE A 509 -12.02 -17.93 -4.18
N GLY A 510 -13.24 -18.05 -3.66
CA GLY A 510 -13.97 -16.96 -2.99
C GLY A 510 -13.63 -16.76 -1.50
N GLY A 511 -12.48 -17.23 -1.02
CA GLY A 511 -12.08 -17.10 0.38
C GLY A 511 -13.01 -17.82 1.37
N GLN A 512 -12.98 -17.41 2.64
CA GLN A 512 -13.67 -18.15 3.71
C GLN A 512 -15.20 -18.13 3.56
N THR A 513 -15.77 -17.05 3.04
CA THR A 513 -17.22 -16.91 2.85
C THR A 513 -17.75 -18.00 1.90
N ALA A 514 -17.07 -18.23 0.77
CA ALA A 514 -17.43 -19.32 -0.14
C ALA A 514 -17.19 -20.71 0.47
N ILE A 515 -16.08 -20.90 1.19
CA ILE A 515 -15.72 -22.19 1.81
C ILE A 515 -16.76 -22.65 2.83
N LYS A 516 -17.30 -21.74 3.65
CA LYS A 516 -18.35 -22.04 4.65
C LYS A 516 -19.61 -22.67 4.02
N LEU A 517 -19.89 -22.40 2.75
CA LEU A 517 -21.06 -22.92 2.05
C LEU A 517 -20.88 -24.34 1.49
N THR A 518 -19.65 -24.86 1.48
CA THR A 518 -19.31 -26.19 0.92
C THR A 518 -20.17 -27.31 1.52
N LYS A 519 -20.29 -27.33 2.85
CA LYS A 519 -21.07 -28.36 3.58
C LYS A 519 -22.55 -28.33 3.19
N ALA A 520 -23.14 -27.14 3.09
CA ALA A 520 -24.54 -26.97 2.71
C ALA A 520 -24.79 -27.40 1.26
N LEU A 521 -23.91 -27.02 0.33
CA LEU A 521 -23.98 -27.44 -1.07
C LEU A 521 -23.90 -28.96 -1.22
N CYS A 522 -22.96 -29.61 -0.54
CA CYS A 522 -22.84 -31.07 -0.57
C CYS A 522 -24.06 -31.77 0.04
N ALA A 523 -24.62 -31.25 1.14
CA ALA A 523 -25.82 -31.79 1.76
C ALA A 523 -27.04 -31.78 0.80
N HIS A 524 -27.07 -30.84 -0.14
CA HIS A 524 -28.09 -30.74 -1.20
C HIS A 524 -27.70 -31.46 -2.50
N GLY A 525 -26.63 -32.27 -2.48
CA GLY A 525 -26.18 -33.06 -3.63
C GLY A 525 -25.53 -32.26 -4.75
N ILE A 526 -25.08 -31.03 -4.48
CA ILE A 526 -24.45 -30.16 -5.46
C ILE A 526 -22.95 -30.52 -5.60
N PRO A 527 -22.45 -30.82 -6.82
CA PRO A 527 -21.04 -31.15 -7.01
C PRO A 527 -20.12 -29.96 -6.73
N ILE A 528 -19.13 -30.15 -5.86
CA ILE A 528 -18.05 -29.19 -5.65
C ILE A 528 -16.92 -29.51 -6.65
N LEU A 529 -16.49 -28.52 -7.42
CA LEU A 529 -15.40 -28.67 -8.38
C LEU A 529 -14.06 -28.44 -7.71
N GLY A 530 -13.06 -29.26 -8.07
CA GLY A 530 -11.72 -29.21 -7.51
C GLY A 530 -11.54 -30.10 -6.28
N THR A 531 -10.81 -29.60 -5.26
CA THR A 531 -10.65 -30.29 -3.98
C THR A 531 -12.02 -30.59 -3.38
N SER A 532 -12.24 -31.85 -2.97
CA SER A 532 -13.52 -32.27 -2.40
C SER A 532 -13.80 -31.59 -1.05
N ALA A 533 -15.08 -31.53 -0.68
CA ALA A 533 -15.49 -31.08 0.65
C ALA A 533 -14.80 -31.85 1.78
N GLU A 534 -14.60 -33.16 1.57
CA GLU A 534 -13.86 -34.00 2.52
C GLU A 534 -12.37 -33.61 2.61
N GLY A 535 -11.73 -33.28 1.49
CA GLY A 535 -10.33 -32.83 1.48
C GLY A 535 -10.16 -31.46 2.14
N ILE A 536 -11.14 -30.56 1.97
CA ILE A 536 -11.17 -29.26 2.67
C ILE A 536 -11.35 -29.47 4.18
N ASP A 537 -12.35 -30.26 4.59
CA ASP A 537 -12.63 -30.57 5.99
C ASP A 537 -11.47 -31.31 6.68
N LEU A 538 -10.77 -32.21 5.96
CA LEU A 538 -9.58 -32.91 6.45
C LEU A 538 -8.43 -31.96 6.81
N ALA A 539 -8.33 -30.81 6.14
CA ALA A 539 -7.31 -29.79 6.41
C ALA A 539 -7.75 -28.79 7.50
N GLU A 540 -9.05 -28.46 7.57
CA GLU A 540 -9.59 -27.54 8.58
C GLU A 540 -9.81 -28.20 9.96
N ASP A 541 -10.15 -29.49 10.00
CA ASP A 541 -10.31 -30.25 11.24
C ASP A 541 -8.97 -30.66 11.83
N ARG A 542 -8.67 -30.16 13.04
CA ARG A 542 -7.39 -30.40 13.71
C ARG A 542 -7.12 -31.87 14.00
N GLU A 543 -8.09 -32.63 14.50
CA GLU A 543 -7.85 -34.03 14.88
C GLU A 543 -7.56 -34.89 13.66
N ARG A 544 -8.32 -34.68 12.58
CA ARG A 544 -8.12 -35.39 11.31
C ARG A 544 -6.82 -34.96 10.63
N PHE A 545 -6.53 -33.66 10.58
CA PHE A 545 -5.28 -33.14 10.05
C PHE A 545 -4.08 -33.66 10.86
N ASP A 546 -4.24 -33.77 12.17
CA ASP A 546 -3.21 -34.23 13.05
C ASP A 546 -2.84 -35.69 12.85
N HIS A 547 -3.85 -36.53 12.62
CA HIS A 547 -3.67 -37.92 12.25
C HIS A 547 -3.02 -38.08 10.88
N LEU A 548 -3.38 -37.22 9.92
CA LEU A 548 -2.76 -37.17 8.59
C LEU A 548 -1.26 -36.88 8.69
N LEU A 549 -0.87 -35.84 9.44
CA LEU A 549 0.53 -35.47 9.62
C LEU A 549 1.35 -36.59 10.27
N GLN A 550 0.80 -37.28 11.27
CA GLN A 550 1.45 -38.44 11.91
C GLN A 550 1.68 -39.58 10.90
N THR A 551 0.66 -39.89 10.09
CA THR A 551 0.74 -40.93 9.05
C THR A 551 1.82 -40.62 8.01
N LEU A 552 1.95 -39.34 7.65
CA LEU A 552 2.96 -38.86 6.69
C LEU A 552 4.34 -38.63 7.32
N SER A 553 4.49 -38.83 8.64
CA SER A 553 5.71 -38.52 9.40
C SER A 553 6.16 -37.06 9.26
N ILE A 554 5.20 -36.13 9.18
CA ILE A 554 5.42 -34.69 9.08
C ILE A 554 5.34 -34.08 10.48
N ARG A 555 6.32 -33.23 10.82
CA ARG A 555 6.34 -32.55 12.11
C ARG A 555 5.41 -31.35 12.12
N ARG A 556 4.82 -31.10 13.28
CA ARG A 556 4.06 -29.90 13.61
C ARG A 556 4.38 -29.45 15.05
N PRO A 557 4.07 -28.21 15.43
CA PRO A 557 4.10 -27.81 16.83
C PRO A 557 3.18 -28.72 17.67
N GLU A 558 3.62 -29.04 18.89
CA GLU A 558 2.80 -29.78 19.85
C GLU A 558 1.60 -28.94 20.29
N GLY A 559 0.43 -29.54 20.42
CA GLY A 559 -0.79 -28.81 20.75
C GLY A 559 -1.81 -29.64 21.52
N ALA A 560 -2.85 -28.96 21.99
CA ALA A 560 -4.02 -29.55 22.63
C ALA A 560 -5.28 -28.74 22.31
N THR A 561 -6.43 -29.37 22.47
CA THR A 561 -7.75 -28.77 22.26
C THR A 561 -8.39 -28.48 23.61
N ALA A 562 -8.97 -27.28 23.78
CA ALA A 562 -9.68 -26.86 24.98
C ALA A 562 -11.07 -26.31 24.63
N MET A 563 -12.08 -26.72 25.40
CA MET A 563 -13.46 -26.23 25.27
C MET A 563 -13.81 -25.15 26.31
N ASP A 564 -13.00 -25.04 27.35
CA ASP A 564 -13.21 -24.17 28.49
C ASP A 564 -11.87 -23.60 29.01
N MET A 565 -11.99 -22.68 29.97
CA MET A 565 -10.86 -22.02 30.61
C MET A 565 -9.88 -23.01 31.26
N ASP A 566 -10.40 -23.98 32.02
CA ASP A 566 -9.59 -24.90 32.81
C ASP A 566 -8.80 -25.85 31.90
N GLY A 567 -9.43 -26.33 30.82
CA GLY A 567 -8.77 -27.10 29.78
C GLY A 567 -7.65 -26.33 29.09
N ALA A 568 -7.86 -25.04 28.81
CA ALA A 568 -6.84 -24.20 28.18
C ALA A 568 -5.62 -23.99 29.10
N LEU A 569 -5.84 -23.71 30.40
CA LEU A 569 -4.79 -23.58 31.40
C LEU A 569 -4.01 -24.88 31.60
N ALA A 570 -4.70 -26.02 31.65
CA ALA A 570 -4.06 -27.33 31.78
C ALA A 570 -3.20 -27.66 30.55
N ALA A 571 -3.68 -27.34 29.35
CA ALA A 571 -2.93 -27.50 28.11
C ALA A 571 -1.70 -26.59 28.08
N ALA A 572 -1.85 -25.32 28.44
CA ALA A 572 -0.77 -24.33 28.47
C ALA A 572 0.36 -24.75 29.43
N ASN A 573 0.00 -25.16 30.65
CA ASN A 573 0.97 -25.61 31.65
C ASN A 573 1.69 -26.91 31.25
N ARG A 574 1.01 -27.82 30.53
CA ARG A 574 1.63 -29.03 29.99
C ARG A 574 2.63 -28.75 28.87
N LEU A 575 2.28 -27.86 27.95
CA LEU A 575 3.13 -27.48 26.81
C LEU A 575 4.27 -26.53 27.23
N GLY A 576 4.07 -25.79 28.32
CA GLY A 576 4.98 -24.76 28.83
C GLY A 576 4.91 -23.46 28.03
N TYR A 577 4.99 -22.33 28.71
CA TYR A 577 4.95 -21.00 28.08
C TYR A 577 6.22 -20.70 27.25
N PRO A 578 6.12 -19.80 26.25
CA PRO A 578 4.89 -19.25 25.67
C PRO A 578 4.07 -20.29 24.89
N VAL A 579 2.76 -20.05 24.79
CA VAL A 579 1.80 -20.84 23.99
C VAL A 579 0.92 -19.94 23.12
N LEU A 580 0.46 -20.46 21.98
CA LEU A 580 -0.45 -19.79 21.05
C LEU A 580 -1.88 -20.28 21.30
N LEU A 581 -2.80 -19.36 21.59
CA LEU A 581 -4.24 -19.64 21.65
C LEU A 581 -4.86 -19.32 20.30
N ARG A 582 -5.59 -20.29 19.72
CA ARG A 582 -6.18 -20.18 18.39
C ARG A 582 -7.60 -20.75 18.33
N PRO A 583 -8.64 -19.93 18.11
CA PRO A 583 -9.97 -20.44 17.81
C PRO A 583 -9.98 -21.23 16.49
N SER A 584 -10.85 -22.24 16.37
CA SER A 584 -10.99 -23.02 15.13
C SER A 584 -11.93 -22.34 14.11
N TYR A 585 -11.76 -22.62 12.81
CA TYR A 585 -12.56 -22.09 11.69
C TYR A 585 -12.54 -20.55 11.50
N VAL A 586 -11.39 -19.92 11.76
CA VAL A 586 -11.20 -18.47 11.61
C VAL A 586 -10.25 -18.12 10.47
N ILE A 587 -10.38 -16.90 9.92
CA ILE A 587 -9.47 -16.34 8.91
C ILE A 587 -8.68 -15.16 9.47
N GLY A 588 -7.44 -14.97 8.98
CA GLY A 588 -6.59 -13.84 9.38
C GLY A 588 -6.21 -13.87 10.86
N GLY A 589 -6.11 -15.08 11.44
CA GLY A 589 -5.78 -15.31 12.84
C GLY A 589 -6.74 -14.65 13.84
N GLN A 590 -8.04 -14.65 13.56
CA GLN A 590 -9.00 -13.94 14.40
C GLN A 590 -9.00 -14.41 15.86
N ASN A 591 -8.87 -13.45 16.79
CA ASN A 591 -8.72 -13.68 18.23
C ASN A 591 -7.54 -14.61 18.61
N MET A 592 -6.52 -14.73 17.76
CA MET A 592 -5.30 -15.45 18.13
C MET A 592 -4.41 -14.59 19.04
N THR A 593 -3.74 -15.23 20.00
CA THR A 593 -2.80 -14.53 20.87
C THR A 593 -1.66 -15.44 21.33
N ILE A 594 -0.50 -14.85 21.60
CA ILE A 594 0.63 -15.54 22.23
C ILE A 594 0.56 -15.23 23.72
N ALA A 595 0.18 -16.23 24.51
CA ALA A 595 0.14 -16.15 25.96
C ALA A 595 1.53 -16.46 26.54
N GLN A 596 2.00 -15.61 27.44
CA GLN A 596 3.28 -15.75 28.16
C GLN A 596 3.07 -16.30 29.59
N SER A 597 1.83 -16.23 30.08
CA SER A 597 1.46 -16.61 31.45
C SER A 597 0.01 -17.11 31.57
N ASP A 598 -0.31 -17.72 32.71
CA ASP A 598 -1.69 -18.11 33.05
C ASP A 598 -2.65 -16.92 33.02
N ALA A 599 -2.19 -15.72 33.43
CA ALA A 599 -3.02 -14.52 33.44
C ALA A 599 -3.44 -14.09 32.02
N ASP A 600 -2.56 -14.27 31.05
CA ASP A 600 -2.86 -14.02 29.64
C ASP A 600 -3.92 -15.01 29.15
N VAL A 601 -3.74 -16.31 29.42
CA VAL A 601 -4.71 -17.35 29.03
C VAL A 601 -6.09 -17.03 29.57
N VAL A 602 -6.19 -16.63 30.84
CA VAL A 602 -7.46 -16.24 31.47
C VAL A 602 -8.11 -15.05 30.79
N THR A 603 -7.33 -14.04 30.43
CA THR A 603 -7.85 -12.83 29.80
C THR A 603 -8.40 -13.13 28.42
N TYR A 604 -7.62 -13.83 27.58
CA TYR A 604 -8.00 -14.10 26.20
C TYR A 604 -9.10 -15.15 26.07
N MET A 605 -9.09 -16.23 26.86
CA MET A 605 -10.18 -17.21 26.84
C MET A 605 -11.52 -16.61 27.23
N ARG A 606 -11.57 -15.62 28.14
CA ARG A 606 -12.82 -14.89 28.44
C ARG A 606 -13.33 -14.13 27.23
N LEU A 607 -12.47 -13.48 26.46
CA LEU A 607 -12.84 -12.77 25.24
C LEU A 607 -13.36 -13.74 24.17
N ILE A 608 -12.66 -14.86 23.97
CA ILE A 608 -13.03 -15.89 23.00
C ILE A 608 -14.41 -16.51 23.36
N LEU A 609 -14.61 -16.92 24.61
CA LEU A 609 -15.86 -17.53 25.06
C LEU A 609 -17.04 -16.54 25.06
N ALA A 610 -16.80 -15.26 25.32
CA ALA A 610 -17.83 -14.22 25.28
C ALA A 610 -18.44 -14.02 23.88
N GLN A 611 -17.73 -14.43 22.82
CA GLN A 611 -18.24 -14.37 21.44
C GLN A 611 -19.17 -15.55 21.09
N GLY A 612 -19.40 -16.49 22.02
CA GLY A 612 -20.30 -17.63 21.79
C GLY A 612 -19.76 -18.66 20.80
N ILE A 613 -18.43 -18.80 20.71
CA ILE A 613 -17.79 -19.75 19.80
C ILE A 613 -18.10 -21.18 20.26
N GLU A 614 -18.82 -21.94 19.43
CA GLU A 614 -19.15 -23.35 19.69
C GLU A 614 -17.97 -24.31 19.41
N ASN A 615 -16.98 -23.83 18.66
CA ASN A 615 -15.80 -24.59 18.27
C ASN A 615 -14.70 -24.57 19.36
N PRO A 616 -13.88 -25.63 19.44
CA PRO A 616 -12.76 -25.66 20.37
C PRO A 616 -11.69 -24.59 20.11
N VAL A 617 -11.00 -24.19 21.17
CA VAL A 617 -9.78 -23.38 21.14
C VAL A 617 -8.56 -24.28 21.16
N LEU A 618 -7.65 -24.06 20.23
CA LEU A 618 -6.39 -24.78 20.12
C LEU A 618 -5.31 -24.05 20.93
N VAL A 619 -4.59 -24.80 21.76
CA VAL A 619 -3.44 -24.34 22.53
C VAL A 619 -2.21 -25.03 21.94
N ASP A 620 -1.43 -24.31 21.16
CA ASP A 620 -0.23 -24.83 20.49
C ASP A 620 1.04 -24.28 21.16
N LYS A 621 2.12 -25.07 21.18
CA LYS A 621 3.42 -24.59 21.63
C LYS A 621 3.92 -23.51 20.68
N TYR A 622 4.14 -22.30 21.19
CA TYR A 622 4.74 -21.24 20.39
C TYR A 622 6.24 -21.52 20.19
N MET A 623 6.68 -21.43 18.94
CA MET A 623 8.06 -21.71 18.53
C MET A 623 8.57 -20.54 17.68
N ARG A 624 9.59 -19.82 18.17
CA ARG A 624 10.21 -18.68 17.46
C ARG A 624 11.08 -19.20 16.31
N GLY A 625 10.80 -18.87 15.06
CA GLY A 625 11.59 -19.33 13.91
C GLY A 625 11.19 -18.66 12.60
N THR A 626 11.86 -19.04 11.50
CA THR A 626 11.59 -18.48 10.18
C THR A 626 10.30 -19.06 9.61
N GLU A 627 9.36 -18.18 9.27
CA GLU A 627 8.10 -18.57 8.64
C GLU A 627 8.24 -18.57 7.11
N LEU A 628 7.60 -19.56 6.47
CA LEU A 628 7.57 -19.72 5.02
C LEU A 628 6.14 -19.98 4.56
N GLU A 629 5.84 -19.54 3.36
CA GLU A 629 4.58 -19.83 2.68
C GLU A 629 4.87 -20.50 1.33
N VAL A 630 4.07 -21.50 0.97
CA VAL A 630 4.22 -22.25 -0.28
C VAL A 630 2.87 -22.36 -0.96
N ASP A 631 2.77 -21.83 -2.17
CA ASP A 631 1.62 -22.08 -3.02
C ASP A 631 1.95 -23.21 -4.00
N ALA A 632 1.01 -24.14 -4.15
CA ALA A 632 1.14 -25.28 -5.05
C ALA A 632 -0.17 -25.55 -5.80
N ILE A 633 -0.03 -26.20 -6.96
CA ILE A 633 -1.14 -26.69 -7.77
C ILE A 633 -0.97 -28.20 -7.90
N SER A 634 -2.04 -28.96 -7.63
CA SER A 634 -2.06 -30.42 -7.75
C SER A 634 -3.18 -30.86 -8.68
N ASP A 635 -2.91 -31.83 -9.55
CA ASP A 635 -3.93 -32.54 -10.34
C ASP A 635 -4.34 -33.89 -9.71
N GLY A 636 -3.86 -34.17 -8.50
CA GLY A 636 -4.04 -35.43 -7.78
C GLY A 636 -2.95 -36.47 -8.07
N THR A 637 -2.04 -36.19 -9.01
CA THR A 637 -0.89 -37.05 -9.33
C THR A 637 0.44 -36.31 -9.35
N ASP A 638 0.49 -35.17 -10.04
CA ASP A 638 1.63 -34.26 -10.11
C ASP A 638 1.34 -33.02 -9.23
N VAL A 639 2.40 -32.45 -8.64
CA VAL A 639 2.32 -31.23 -7.83
C VAL A 639 3.32 -30.20 -8.34
N LEU A 640 2.83 -29.09 -8.87
CA LEU A 640 3.61 -27.93 -9.30
C LEU A 640 3.70 -26.92 -8.16
N ILE A 641 4.90 -26.43 -7.86
CA ILE A 641 5.15 -25.40 -6.83
C ILE A 641 5.71 -24.16 -7.53
N PRO A 642 4.89 -23.14 -7.85
CA PRO A 642 5.38 -21.94 -8.52
C PRO A 642 6.41 -21.14 -7.71
N GLY A 643 6.30 -21.15 -6.37
CA GLY A 643 7.26 -20.45 -5.53
C GLY A 643 7.17 -20.80 -4.05
N ILE A 644 8.28 -20.53 -3.36
CA ILE A 644 8.41 -20.59 -1.91
C ILE A 644 8.70 -19.17 -1.44
N MET A 645 7.95 -18.69 -0.46
CA MET A 645 8.07 -17.34 0.06
C MET A 645 8.64 -17.42 1.48
N GLN A 646 9.54 -16.50 1.80
CA GLN A 646 10.13 -16.40 3.14
C GLN A 646 9.75 -15.07 3.76
N HIS A 647 9.23 -15.10 4.99
CA HIS A 647 8.92 -13.87 5.71
C HIS A 647 10.19 -13.23 6.28
N ILE A 648 10.23 -11.90 6.32
CA ILE A 648 11.24 -11.14 7.08
C ILE A 648 10.97 -11.31 8.56
N GLU A 649 9.74 -11.04 8.99
CA GLU A 649 9.28 -11.26 10.35
C GLU A 649 9.28 -12.76 10.68
N ARG A 650 9.83 -13.10 11.84
CA ARG A 650 9.72 -14.45 12.40
C ARG A 650 8.27 -14.80 12.76
N ALA A 651 7.99 -16.10 12.85
CA ALA A 651 6.69 -16.62 13.25
C ALA A 651 6.25 -15.99 14.57
N GLY A 652 5.01 -15.51 14.59
CA GLY A 652 4.45 -14.68 15.66
C GLY A 652 3.81 -13.39 15.13
N VAL A 653 4.27 -12.90 13.98
CA VAL A 653 3.54 -11.95 13.13
C VAL A 653 2.79 -12.75 12.06
N HIS A 654 1.50 -12.50 11.92
CA HIS A 654 0.66 -13.21 10.96
C HIS A 654 1.13 -12.99 9.51
N SER A 655 1.16 -14.05 8.69
CA SER A 655 1.61 -14.02 7.27
C SER A 655 1.08 -12.84 6.44
N GLY A 656 -0.19 -12.48 6.62
CA GLY A 656 -0.80 -11.31 5.98
C GLY A 656 -0.15 -9.95 6.32
N ASP A 657 0.36 -9.81 7.55
CA ASP A 657 1.05 -8.62 8.06
C ASP A 657 2.57 -8.73 7.98
N SER A 658 3.09 -9.84 7.48
CA SER A 658 4.52 -10.03 7.25
C SER A 658 4.93 -9.53 5.87
N ILE A 659 6.18 -9.08 5.79
CA ILE A 659 6.89 -8.82 4.55
C ILE A 659 7.36 -10.17 4.00
N ALA A 660 6.88 -10.53 2.81
CA ALA A 660 7.20 -11.80 2.18
C ALA A 660 8.18 -11.60 1.01
N VAL A 661 9.25 -12.39 1.01
CA VAL A 661 10.32 -12.34 0.00
C VAL A 661 10.27 -13.60 -0.87
N TYR A 662 10.28 -13.39 -2.18
CA TYR A 662 10.43 -14.43 -3.19
C TYR A 662 11.58 -14.07 -4.15
N PRO A 663 12.45 -15.01 -4.56
CA PRO A 663 12.65 -16.33 -3.96
C PRO A 663 13.19 -16.22 -2.52
N PRO A 664 13.19 -17.31 -1.74
CA PRO A 664 13.63 -17.27 -0.35
C PRO A 664 15.15 -17.03 -0.29
N TYR A 665 15.61 -16.16 0.63
CA TYR A 665 16.97 -15.64 0.62
C TYR A 665 17.94 -16.36 1.57
N SER A 666 17.44 -17.22 2.47
CA SER A 666 18.30 -17.93 3.44
C SER A 666 18.08 -19.45 3.50
N LEU A 667 17.29 -20.03 2.59
CA LEU A 667 17.05 -21.47 2.58
C LEU A 667 18.21 -22.25 1.95
N THR A 668 18.56 -23.37 2.57
CA THR A 668 19.52 -24.34 2.03
C THR A 668 18.84 -25.36 1.13
N ASP A 669 19.57 -25.95 0.18
CA ASP A 669 19.06 -27.03 -0.69
C ASP A 669 18.41 -28.19 0.07
N LYS A 670 18.90 -28.49 1.29
CA LYS A 670 18.34 -29.54 2.14
C LYS A 670 16.96 -29.14 2.64
N GLN A 671 16.80 -27.91 3.13
CA GLN A 671 15.53 -27.36 3.58
C GLN A 671 14.55 -27.25 2.41
N THR A 672 14.99 -26.73 1.27
CA THR A 672 14.16 -26.64 0.06
C THR A 672 13.63 -28.02 -0.34
N ARG A 673 14.49 -29.05 -0.40
CA ARG A 673 14.05 -30.43 -0.69
C ARG A 673 13.03 -30.96 0.33
N ALA A 674 13.24 -30.70 1.62
CA ALA A 674 12.30 -31.10 2.66
C ALA A 674 10.93 -30.42 2.51
N ILE A 675 10.92 -29.12 2.16
CA ILE A 675 9.70 -28.37 1.87
C ILE A 675 8.99 -28.98 0.67
N LEU A 676 9.68 -29.18 -0.45
CA LEU A 676 9.07 -29.74 -1.67
C LEU A 676 8.48 -31.14 -1.45
N ASP A 677 9.20 -32.03 -0.76
CA ASP A 677 8.72 -33.37 -0.41
C ASP A 677 7.48 -33.30 0.50
N CYS A 678 7.52 -32.46 1.53
CA CYS A 678 6.41 -32.26 2.45
C CYS A 678 5.18 -31.69 1.73
N SER A 679 5.35 -30.63 0.93
CA SER A 679 4.26 -29.99 0.18
C SER A 679 3.61 -30.96 -0.81
N THR A 680 4.41 -31.77 -1.50
CA THR A 680 3.92 -32.78 -2.44
C THR A 680 3.11 -33.86 -1.71
N LYS A 681 3.61 -34.39 -0.59
CA LYS A 681 2.89 -35.38 0.22
C LYS A 681 1.56 -34.86 0.74
N LEU A 682 1.53 -33.63 1.24
CA LEU A 682 0.31 -33.00 1.77
C LEU A 682 -0.73 -32.78 0.67
N ALA A 683 -0.33 -32.20 -0.47
CA ALA A 683 -1.23 -31.94 -1.58
C ALA A 683 -1.88 -33.23 -2.12
N LEU A 684 -1.09 -34.30 -2.26
CA LEU A 684 -1.60 -35.59 -2.73
C LEU A 684 -2.49 -36.28 -1.68
N ALA A 685 -2.13 -36.22 -0.40
CA ALA A 685 -2.88 -36.90 0.64
C ALA A 685 -4.23 -36.21 0.97
N LEU A 686 -4.32 -34.89 0.76
CA LEU A 686 -5.60 -34.16 0.82
C LEU A 686 -6.48 -34.40 -0.41
N GLY A 687 -5.96 -35.05 -1.46
CA GLY A 687 -6.65 -35.21 -2.72
C GLY A 687 -6.85 -33.89 -3.46
N THR A 688 -5.95 -32.93 -3.26
CA THR A 688 -6.05 -31.59 -3.86
C THR A 688 -6.14 -31.67 -5.38
N ARG A 689 -7.16 -31.02 -5.93
CA ARG A 689 -7.34 -30.79 -7.37
C ARG A 689 -7.55 -29.30 -7.60
N GLY A 690 -6.47 -28.61 -7.94
CA GLY A 690 -6.42 -27.15 -7.97
C GLY A 690 -5.37 -26.61 -7.01
N LEU A 691 -5.66 -25.48 -6.36
CA LEU A 691 -4.73 -24.76 -5.49
C LEU A 691 -4.67 -25.33 -4.07
N VAL A 692 -3.47 -25.30 -3.49
CA VAL A 692 -3.23 -25.48 -2.07
C VAL A 692 -2.12 -24.55 -1.61
N ASN A 693 -2.32 -23.95 -0.46
CA ASN A 693 -1.35 -23.13 0.23
C ASN A 693 -0.91 -23.83 1.51
N ILE A 694 0.39 -23.76 1.82
CA ILE A 694 0.98 -24.45 2.97
C ILE A 694 1.92 -23.49 3.68
N GLN A 695 1.73 -23.35 4.99
CA GLN A 695 2.59 -22.52 5.84
C GLN A 695 3.51 -23.40 6.68
N TYR A 696 4.78 -23.02 6.73
CA TYR A 696 5.83 -23.74 7.41
C TYR A 696 6.57 -22.86 8.42
N LEU A 697 7.17 -23.51 9.40
CA LEU A 697 8.11 -22.94 10.34
C LEU A 697 9.43 -23.71 10.29
N ILE A 698 10.55 -23.00 10.20
CA ILE A 698 11.88 -23.56 10.44
C ILE A 698 12.35 -23.14 11.83
N HIS A 699 12.51 -24.12 12.71
CA HIS A 699 13.00 -23.93 14.08
C HIS A 699 14.09 -24.96 14.39
N GLY A 700 15.23 -24.50 14.91
CA GLY A 700 16.38 -25.36 15.19
C GLY A 700 16.93 -26.11 13.97
N GLY A 701 16.72 -25.59 12.76
CA GLY A 701 17.12 -26.22 11.49
C GLY A 701 16.14 -27.29 10.96
N GLU A 702 15.04 -27.55 11.67
CA GLU A 702 14.03 -28.55 11.32
C GLU A 702 12.74 -27.88 10.82
N LEU A 703 12.02 -28.55 9.92
CA LEU A 703 10.80 -28.05 9.28
C LEU A 703 9.56 -28.54 10.03
N TYR A 704 8.62 -27.63 10.29
CA TYR A 704 7.33 -27.88 10.92
C TYR A 704 6.21 -27.30 10.05
N VAL A 705 5.08 -28.00 9.94
CA VAL A 705 3.86 -27.47 9.31
C VAL A 705 3.05 -26.68 10.32
N ILE A 706 2.63 -25.48 9.94
CA ILE A 706 1.72 -24.64 10.71
C ILE A 706 0.28 -24.99 10.31
N GLU A 707 -0.06 -24.75 9.05
CA GLU A 707 -1.39 -25.01 8.49
C GLU A 707 -1.33 -25.33 6.99
N VAL A 708 -2.41 -25.93 6.48
CA VAL A 708 -2.61 -26.21 5.05
C VAL A 708 -3.99 -25.72 4.66
N ASN A 709 -4.06 -24.91 3.62
CA ASN A 709 -5.28 -24.33 3.09
C ASN A 709 -5.50 -24.87 1.66
N PRO A 710 -6.34 -25.90 1.43
CA PRO A 710 -6.55 -26.50 0.11
C PRO A 710 -7.49 -25.66 -0.78
N ARG A 711 -7.14 -24.38 -0.91
CA ARG A 711 -7.87 -23.31 -1.59
C ARG A 711 -6.88 -22.24 -2.08
N ALA A 712 -7.39 -21.23 -2.79
CA ALA A 712 -6.59 -20.05 -3.08
C ALA A 712 -6.17 -19.33 -1.77
N SER A 713 -4.94 -18.86 -1.75
CA SER A 713 -4.38 -17.95 -0.74
C SER A 713 -4.34 -16.51 -1.28
N ARG A 714 -4.02 -15.56 -0.39
CA ARG A 714 -3.83 -14.16 -0.78
C ARG A 714 -2.56 -13.94 -1.61
N THR A 715 -1.61 -14.87 -1.56
CA THR A 715 -0.32 -14.77 -2.26
C THR A 715 -0.39 -15.15 -3.75
N ILE A 716 -1.48 -15.80 -4.18
CA ILE A 716 -1.70 -16.23 -5.56
C ILE A 716 -1.51 -15.12 -6.61
N PRO A 717 -2.09 -13.90 -6.46
CA PRO A 717 -2.01 -12.89 -7.49
C PRO A 717 -0.57 -12.42 -7.73
N TYR A 718 0.20 -12.15 -6.67
CA TYR A 718 1.56 -11.65 -6.85
C TYR A 718 2.50 -12.76 -7.32
N ILE A 719 2.39 -14.00 -6.79
CA ILE A 719 3.18 -15.14 -7.29
C ILE A 719 2.89 -15.41 -8.76
N SER A 720 1.63 -15.34 -9.18
CA SER A 720 1.26 -15.49 -10.59
C SER A 720 1.93 -14.42 -11.47
N LYS A 721 1.94 -13.16 -11.02
CA LYS A 721 2.54 -12.03 -11.75
C LYS A 721 4.06 -12.14 -11.87
N VAL A 722 4.75 -12.52 -10.79
CA VAL A 722 6.23 -12.55 -10.77
C VAL A 722 6.80 -13.81 -11.41
N THR A 723 6.11 -14.95 -11.30
CA THR A 723 6.56 -16.20 -11.91
C THR A 723 6.13 -16.35 -13.38
N GLY A 724 5.13 -15.59 -13.81
CA GLY A 724 4.48 -15.77 -15.11
C GLY A 724 3.64 -17.06 -15.20
N VAL A 725 3.45 -17.79 -14.10
CA VAL A 725 2.59 -18.97 -14.04
C VAL A 725 1.14 -18.51 -13.82
N PRO A 726 0.20 -18.73 -14.75
CA PRO A 726 -1.19 -18.33 -14.58
C PRO A 726 -1.92 -19.31 -13.65
N MET A 727 -1.62 -19.24 -12.35
CA MET A 727 -1.95 -20.29 -11.37
C MET A 727 -3.45 -20.61 -11.32
N VAL A 728 -4.32 -19.60 -11.39
CA VAL A 728 -5.76 -19.77 -11.37
C VAL A 728 -6.29 -20.42 -12.65
N ASP A 729 -5.75 -20.08 -13.83
CA ASP A 729 -6.13 -20.73 -15.10
C ASP A 729 -5.76 -22.22 -15.06
N ILE A 730 -4.53 -22.53 -14.66
CA ILE A 730 -4.05 -23.92 -14.53
C ILE A 730 -4.92 -24.68 -13.54
N ALA A 731 -5.14 -24.13 -12.33
CA ALA A 731 -5.96 -24.74 -11.31
C ALA A 731 -7.40 -24.98 -11.81
N THR A 732 -7.99 -24.02 -12.52
CA THR A 732 -9.33 -24.15 -13.10
C THR A 732 -9.40 -25.27 -14.12
N ARG A 733 -8.45 -25.37 -15.05
CA ARG A 733 -8.38 -26.48 -16.01
C ARG A 733 -8.21 -27.83 -15.33
N VAL A 734 -7.42 -27.88 -14.25
CA VAL A 734 -7.22 -29.09 -13.44
C VAL A 734 -8.51 -29.50 -12.72
N MET A 735 -9.25 -28.56 -12.13
CA MET A 735 -10.57 -28.84 -11.52
C MET A 735 -11.54 -29.45 -12.54
N MET A 736 -11.40 -29.08 -13.82
CA MET A 736 -12.19 -29.59 -14.94
C MET A 736 -11.60 -30.85 -15.61
N GLY A 737 -10.51 -31.41 -15.05
CA GLY A 737 -9.97 -32.73 -15.44
C GLY A 737 -8.70 -32.72 -16.29
N ALA A 738 -8.09 -31.56 -16.56
CA ALA A 738 -6.77 -31.52 -17.20
C ALA A 738 -5.67 -31.98 -16.24
N SER A 739 -4.61 -32.60 -16.77
CA SER A 739 -3.38 -32.86 -15.99
C SER A 739 -2.37 -31.73 -16.17
N LEU A 740 -1.51 -31.50 -15.17
CA LEU A 740 -0.44 -30.51 -15.25
C LEU A 740 0.45 -30.74 -16.47
N ARG A 741 0.76 -32.01 -16.77
CA ARG A 741 1.57 -32.39 -17.94
C ARG A 741 0.93 -31.99 -19.27
N SER A 742 -0.39 -32.14 -19.39
CA SER A 742 -1.12 -31.73 -20.60
C SER A 742 -1.10 -30.21 -20.82
N LEU A 743 -0.94 -29.45 -19.73
CA LEU A 743 -0.85 -27.99 -19.75
C LEU A 743 0.60 -27.49 -19.93
N GLY A 744 1.58 -28.39 -20.09
CA GLY A 744 2.99 -28.04 -20.26
C GLY A 744 3.77 -27.89 -18.95
N TYR A 745 3.19 -28.27 -17.81
CA TYR A 745 3.81 -28.16 -16.49
C TYR A 745 4.20 -29.54 -15.92
N GLY A 746 5.30 -29.58 -15.18
CA GLY A 746 5.77 -30.77 -14.46
C GLY A 746 5.54 -30.66 -12.95
N SER A 747 5.92 -31.71 -12.23
CA SER A 747 5.97 -31.69 -10.77
C SER A 747 7.29 -31.10 -10.26
N GLY A 748 7.24 -30.42 -9.12
CA GLY A 748 8.38 -29.80 -8.45
C GLY A 748 8.33 -28.28 -8.44
N LEU A 749 9.46 -27.67 -8.08
CA LEU A 749 9.62 -26.22 -7.99
C LEU A 749 9.77 -25.60 -9.39
N HIS A 750 8.97 -24.59 -9.69
CA HIS A 750 9.11 -23.78 -10.89
C HIS A 750 10.38 -22.92 -10.81
N LYS A 751 11.01 -22.65 -11.96
CA LYS A 751 12.23 -21.85 -12.00
C LYS A 751 11.90 -20.40 -11.61
N ALA A 752 12.57 -19.88 -10.59
CA ALA A 752 12.42 -18.49 -10.21
C ALA A 752 12.97 -17.53 -11.29
N PRO A 753 12.30 -16.40 -11.53
CA PRO A 753 12.85 -15.33 -12.36
C PRO A 753 14.14 -14.77 -11.70
N PRO A 754 15.01 -14.07 -12.46
CA PRO A 754 16.28 -13.53 -11.99
C PRO A 754 16.11 -12.26 -11.13
N TYR A 755 15.05 -12.18 -10.33
CA TYR A 755 14.71 -11.01 -9.51
C TYR A 755 14.34 -11.45 -8.10
N PHE A 756 14.52 -10.53 -7.16
CA PHE A 756 13.84 -10.57 -5.87
C PHE A 756 12.56 -9.75 -5.94
N THR A 757 11.52 -10.27 -5.33
CA THR A 757 10.23 -9.63 -5.19
C THR A 757 9.84 -9.64 -3.73
N VAL A 758 9.47 -8.48 -3.21
CA VAL A 758 9.15 -8.27 -1.80
C VAL A 758 7.73 -7.73 -1.74
N LYS A 759 6.82 -8.53 -1.18
CA LYS A 759 5.48 -8.07 -0.81
C LYS A 759 5.56 -7.39 0.54
N VAL A 760 5.14 -6.13 0.62
CA VAL A 760 5.10 -5.34 1.87
C VAL A 760 3.63 -5.02 2.20
N PRO A 761 3.17 -5.31 3.42
CA PRO A 761 1.80 -4.99 3.84
C PRO A 761 1.61 -3.48 4.05
N VAL A 762 0.39 -3.02 3.81
CA VAL A 762 -0.05 -1.64 4.05
C VAL A 762 -1.12 -1.64 5.14
N PHE A 763 -1.07 -0.65 6.03
CA PHE A 763 -1.94 -0.56 7.20
C PHE A 763 -2.71 0.76 7.21
N SER A 764 -3.96 0.71 7.67
CA SER A 764 -4.84 1.89 7.79
C SER A 764 -4.89 2.47 9.20
N PHE A 765 -3.82 2.35 10.00
CA PHE A 765 -3.81 2.78 11.40
C PHE A 765 -4.08 4.29 11.59
N GLN A 766 -3.82 5.12 10.58
CA GLN A 766 -4.22 6.54 10.55
C GLN A 766 -5.72 6.78 10.68
N LYS A 767 -6.54 5.77 10.38
CA LYS A 767 -7.99 5.82 10.53
C LYS A 767 -8.47 5.39 11.91
N LEU A 768 -7.60 4.72 12.69
CA LEU A 768 -7.91 4.17 14.01
C LEU A 768 -6.79 4.51 15.02
N PRO A 769 -6.60 5.79 15.38
CA PRO A 769 -5.46 6.25 16.17
C PRO A 769 -5.39 5.63 17.57
N ASP A 770 -6.54 5.29 18.16
CA ASP A 770 -6.62 4.68 19.50
C ASP A 770 -6.49 3.15 19.48
N ALA A 771 -6.38 2.54 18.30
CA ALA A 771 -6.29 1.09 18.17
C ALA A 771 -4.87 0.60 18.49
N ASN A 772 -4.78 -0.58 19.10
CA ASN A 772 -3.52 -1.29 19.21
C ASN A 772 -3.05 -1.76 17.82
N SER A 773 -2.15 -0.98 17.21
CA SER A 773 -1.53 -1.28 15.91
C SER A 773 -0.34 -2.24 15.97
N ALA A 774 -0.01 -2.79 17.14
CA ALA A 774 1.12 -3.70 17.26
C ALA A 774 0.88 -4.99 16.45
N LEU A 775 1.91 -5.46 15.76
CA LEU A 775 1.80 -6.67 14.96
C LEU A 775 1.84 -7.91 15.85
N GLY A 776 1.14 -8.96 15.44
CA GLY A 776 1.01 -10.20 16.20
C GLY A 776 0.36 -11.30 15.38
N PRO A 777 -0.14 -12.37 16.01
CA PRO A 777 -0.70 -13.53 15.30
C PRO A 777 -2.07 -13.25 14.66
N GLU A 778 -2.67 -12.09 14.93
CA GLU A 778 -3.89 -11.62 14.27
C GLU A 778 -3.54 -10.57 13.20
N MET A 779 -4.05 -10.78 11.99
CA MET A 779 -3.84 -9.90 10.83
C MET A 779 -4.58 -8.56 10.99
N LYS A 780 -3.93 -7.46 10.60
CA LYS A 780 -4.41 -6.07 10.68
C LYS A 780 -4.21 -5.25 9.40
N SER A 781 -3.40 -5.73 8.46
CA SER A 781 -3.18 -5.06 7.17
C SER A 781 -4.44 -5.02 6.31
N THR A 782 -4.54 -3.96 5.52
CA THR A 782 -5.67 -3.66 4.63
C THR A 782 -5.33 -3.82 3.15
N GLY A 783 -4.04 -3.95 2.82
CA GLY A 783 -3.57 -4.18 1.47
C GLY A 783 -2.08 -4.50 1.42
N GLU A 784 -1.54 -4.54 0.21
CA GLU A 784 -0.14 -4.88 -0.03
C GLU A 784 0.43 -4.16 -1.26
N VAL A 785 1.75 -3.97 -1.26
CA VAL A 785 2.52 -3.46 -2.40
C VAL A 785 3.65 -4.42 -2.74
N LEU A 786 4.14 -4.36 -3.97
CA LEU A 786 5.19 -5.24 -4.47
C LEU A 786 6.42 -4.43 -4.90
N GLY A 787 7.55 -4.66 -4.25
CA GLY A 787 8.86 -4.19 -4.69
C GLY A 787 9.56 -5.26 -5.53
N VAL A 788 9.99 -4.93 -6.75
CA VAL A 788 10.72 -5.84 -7.64
C VAL A 788 12.10 -5.27 -7.93
N GLY A 789 13.15 -6.02 -7.63
CA GLY A 789 14.53 -5.58 -7.81
C GLY A 789 15.48 -6.73 -8.16
N LYS A 790 16.62 -6.39 -8.75
CA LYS A 790 17.65 -7.40 -9.11
C LYS A 790 18.35 -7.96 -7.87
N THR A 791 18.41 -7.16 -6.80
CA THR A 791 18.90 -7.54 -5.48
C THR A 791 17.79 -7.44 -4.44
N LEU A 792 17.94 -8.19 -3.34
CA LEU A 792 17.01 -8.12 -2.21
C LEU A 792 16.91 -6.70 -1.64
N ARG A 793 18.03 -5.96 -1.55
CA ARG A 793 18.06 -4.60 -1.01
C ARG A 793 17.28 -3.62 -1.89
N GLU A 794 17.41 -3.73 -3.21
CA GLU A 794 16.65 -2.91 -4.15
C GLU A 794 15.14 -3.22 -4.07
N ALA A 795 14.77 -4.51 -4.02
CA ALA A 795 13.38 -4.93 -3.91
C ALA A 795 12.75 -4.48 -2.58
N LEU A 796 13.49 -4.60 -1.47
CA LEU A 796 13.11 -4.09 -0.15
C LEU A 796 12.92 -2.56 -0.18
N PHE A 797 13.87 -1.82 -0.75
CA PHE A 797 13.76 -0.36 -0.88
C PHE A 797 12.46 0.03 -1.61
N LYS A 798 12.20 -0.57 -2.77
CA LYS A 798 10.98 -0.30 -3.55
C LYS A 798 9.71 -0.69 -2.80
N GLY A 799 9.72 -1.82 -2.10
CA GLY A 799 8.58 -2.29 -1.31
C GLY A 799 8.24 -1.32 -0.17
N PHE A 800 9.23 -0.89 0.61
CA PHE A 800 9.01 0.08 1.69
C PHE A 800 8.63 1.46 1.15
N ALA A 801 9.28 1.94 0.08
CA ALA A 801 8.93 3.22 -0.53
C ALA A 801 7.48 3.23 -1.05
N ALA A 802 7.05 2.15 -1.72
CA ALA A 802 5.68 1.98 -2.19
C ALA A 802 4.66 1.85 -1.05
N ALA A 803 5.06 1.30 0.11
CA ALA A 803 4.23 1.22 1.31
C ALA A 803 4.13 2.55 2.07
N GLY A 804 4.76 3.62 1.56
CA GLY A 804 4.67 4.98 2.11
C GLY A 804 5.74 5.30 3.16
N PHE A 805 6.77 4.46 3.34
CA PHE A 805 7.87 4.76 4.24
C PHE A 805 8.75 5.89 3.67
N ASN A 806 9.07 6.89 4.48
CA ASN A 806 9.96 7.98 4.09
C ASN A 806 11.43 7.59 4.28
N ILE A 807 12.03 7.00 3.25
CA ILE A 807 13.41 6.47 3.28
C ILE A 807 14.43 7.48 2.72
N GLY A 808 13.97 8.59 2.12
CA GLY A 808 14.78 9.47 1.26
C GLY A 808 15.59 10.57 1.96
N ALA A 809 15.28 10.94 3.20
CA ALA A 809 15.98 12.00 3.91
C ALA A 809 17.16 11.42 4.71
N ARG A 810 18.36 11.35 4.10
CA ARG A 810 19.62 11.08 4.82
C ARG A 810 20.07 12.28 5.66
N ASP A 811 19.16 12.88 6.43
CA ASP A 811 19.56 13.89 7.41
C ASP A 811 20.16 13.14 8.61
N ALA A 812 21.50 13.06 8.64
CA ALA A 812 22.27 12.43 9.71
C ALA A 812 21.98 13.04 11.11
N ARG A 813 21.19 14.12 11.18
CA ARG A 813 20.74 14.75 12.42
C ARG A 813 19.58 14.05 13.13
N ARG A 814 18.87 13.12 12.47
CA ARG A 814 17.71 12.43 13.07
C ARG A 814 18.11 11.10 13.70
N GLY A 815 17.66 10.84 14.93
CA GLY A 815 17.96 9.66 15.72
C GLY A 815 16.91 8.56 15.69
N VAL A 816 17.26 7.43 16.31
CA VAL A 816 16.41 6.24 16.48
C VAL A 816 16.09 6.02 17.96
N LEU A 817 14.83 5.74 18.29
CA LEU A 817 14.41 5.30 19.63
C LEU A 817 14.25 3.78 19.65
N ILE A 818 14.98 3.09 20.53
CA ILE A 818 14.94 1.63 20.67
C ILE A 818 14.45 1.26 22.07
N SER A 819 13.36 0.49 22.14
CA SER A 819 12.81 -0.04 23.39
C SER A 819 12.41 -1.50 23.19
N ILE A 820 13.16 -2.42 23.79
CA ILE A 820 12.98 -3.87 23.58
C ILE A 820 12.88 -4.55 24.95
N GLY A 821 11.81 -5.33 25.15
CA GLY A 821 11.47 -5.92 26.45
C GLY A 821 12.38 -7.06 26.95
N VAL A 822 13.30 -7.59 26.14
CA VAL A 822 14.20 -8.69 26.53
C VAL A 822 15.65 -8.20 26.56
N ALA A 823 16.20 -8.09 27.78
CA ALA A 823 17.46 -7.42 28.09
C ALA A 823 18.75 -8.21 27.74
N ASP A 824 18.72 -9.22 26.88
CA ASP A 824 19.92 -10.00 26.52
C ASP A 824 19.76 -10.71 25.17
N ASP A 825 19.74 -9.96 24.06
CA ASP A 825 19.83 -10.56 22.73
C ASP A 825 20.89 -9.85 21.88
N VAL A 826 21.81 -10.65 21.34
CA VAL A 826 22.82 -10.28 20.33
C VAL A 826 22.17 -9.55 19.15
N GLU A 827 20.89 -9.80 18.88
CA GLU A 827 20.11 -9.12 17.84
C GLU A 827 19.96 -7.60 18.10
N THR A 828 19.61 -7.19 19.33
CA THR A 828 19.49 -5.76 19.70
C THR A 828 20.83 -5.05 19.54
N MET A 829 21.91 -5.71 19.97
CA MET A 829 23.27 -5.20 19.86
C MET A 829 23.67 -4.96 18.40
N ARG A 830 23.33 -5.89 17.50
CA ARG A 830 23.59 -5.77 16.06
C ARG A 830 22.77 -4.65 15.43
N LEU A 831 21.50 -4.50 15.80
CA LEU A 831 20.65 -3.44 15.27
C LEU A 831 21.17 -2.05 15.68
N ALA A 832 21.51 -1.87 16.96
CA ALA A 832 22.07 -0.63 17.46
C ALA A 832 23.39 -0.27 16.75
N GLN A 833 24.26 -1.26 16.52
CA GLN A 833 25.50 -1.06 15.75
C GLN A 833 25.21 -0.57 14.32
N LYS A 834 24.25 -1.18 13.61
CA LYS A 834 23.89 -0.74 12.24
C LYS A 834 23.42 0.70 12.18
N PHE A 835 22.58 1.14 13.14
CA PHE A 835 22.13 2.53 13.21
C PHE A 835 23.26 3.48 13.62
N PHE A 836 24.15 3.06 14.51
CA PHE A 836 25.35 3.83 14.85
C PHE A 836 26.26 4.03 13.63
N ASP A 837 26.50 2.98 12.84
CA ASP A 837 27.32 3.04 11.62
C ASP A 837 26.71 3.96 10.55
N LEU A 838 25.38 4.13 10.57
CA LEU A 838 24.65 5.11 9.75
C LEU A 838 24.79 6.56 10.26
N GLY A 839 25.42 6.78 11.42
CA GLY A 839 25.58 8.08 12.06
C GLY A 839 24.34 8.56 12.81
N ARG A 840 23.40 7.66 13.15
CA ARG A 840 22.16 8.02 13.86
C ARG A 840 22.43 8.15 15.36
N VAL A 841 21.83 9.16 15.99
CA VAL A 841 21.79 9.26 17.46
C VAL A 841 20.87 8.17 18.01
N ILE A 842 21.34 7.41 19.00
CA ILE A 842 20.57 6.33 19.59
C ILE A 842 19.94 6.81 20.90
N TYR A 843 18.61 6.74 20.97
CA TYR A 843 17.81 6.91 22.17
C TYR A 843 17.30 5.54 22.61
N ALA A 844 17.27 5.26 23.91
CA ALA A 844 16.74 3.99 24.39
C ALA A 844 16.14 4.09 25.81
N THR A 845 15.21 3.18 26.12
CA THR A 845 14.71 3.01 27.49
C THR A 845 15.80 2.49 28.42
N PRO A 846 15.72 2.72 29.74
CA PRO A 846 16.83 2.46 30.68
C PRO A 846 17.46 1.06 30.53
N ASP A 847 16.63 0.02 30.44
CA ASP A 847 17.10 -1.36 30.31
C ASP A 847 17.80 -1.60 28.96
N THR A 848 17.20 -1.11 27.87
CA THR A 848 17.78 -1.22 26.52
C THR A 848 19.08 -0.40 26.40
N ALA A 849 19.13 0.79 27.00
CA ALA A 849 20.31 1.65 27.03
C ALA A 849 21.48 0.99 27.77
N SER A 850 21.20 0.27 28.87
CA SER A 850 22.23 -0.49 29.60
C SER A 850 22.92 -1.53 28.72
N VAL A 851 22.15 -2.29 27.94
CA VAL A 851 22.67 -3.29 26.99
C VAL A 851 23.52 -2.62 25.90
N ILE A 852 23.04 -1.52 25.32
CA ILE A 852 23.76 -0.81 24.26
C ILE A 852 25.08 -0.19 24.79
N ARG A 853 25.09 0.37 26.01
CA ARG A 853 26.33 0.90 26.62
C ARG A 853 27.39 -0.18 26.84
N SER A 854 26.98 -1.43 27.08
CA SER A 854 27.92 -2.54 27.28
C SER A 854 28.78 -2.84 26.04
N LEU A 855 28.34 -2.42 24.84
CA LEU A 855 29.09 -2.46 23.58
C LEU A 855 30.09 -1.31 23.42
N GLY A 856 30.05 -0.30 24.29
CA GLY A 856 30.80 0.95 24.10
C GLY A 856 30.15 1.92 23.10
N LEU A 857 28.89 1.70 22.71
CA LEU A 857 28.13 2.63 21.87
C LEU A 857 27.54 3.78 22.70
N PRO A 858 27.56 5.02 22.20
CA PRO A 858 26.87 6.14 22.84
C PRO A 858 25.35 5.97 22.69
N VAL A 859 24.61 6.18 23.78
CA VAL A 859 23.14 6.09 23.82
C VAL A 859 22.59 7.05 24.86
N GLU A 860 21.54 7.79 24.49
CA GLU A 860 20.79 8.68 25.36
C GLU A 860 19.60 7.93 25.99
N GLU A 861 19.49 8.01 27.31
CA GLU A 861 18.40 7.37 28.05
C GLU A 861 17.14 8.23 27.99
N VAL A 862 16.00 7.62 27.65
CA VAL A 862 14.71 8.30 27.54
C VAL A 862 13.61 7.45 28.17
N ALA A 863 12.72 8.08 28.91
CA ALA A 863 11.57 7.41 29.51
C ALA A 863 10.37 7.35 28.55
N LEU A 864 9.53 6.32 28.73
CA LEU A 864 8.31 6.10 27.94
C LEU A 864 7.19 7.09 28.31
N PRO A 865 6.13 7.24 27.48
CA PRO A 865 5.09 8.24 27.69
C PRO A 865 4.35 8.14 29.04
N GLY A 866 4.22 6.94 29.61
CA GLY A 866 3.61 6.72 30.92
C GLY A 866 4.40 7.27 32.10
N GLN A 867 5.65 7.69 31.89
CA GLN A 867 6.55 8.18 32.95
C GLN A 867 6.67 9.71 32.92
N ASP A 868 7.26 10.29 31.87
CA ASP A 868 7.48 11.75 31.74
C ASP A 868 7.20 12.35 30.35
N GLY A 869 6.93 11.51 29.34
CA GLY A 869 6.61 11.97 27.98
C GLY A 869 7.78 12.50 27.15
N ALA A 870 9.03 12.40 27.63
CA ALA A 870 10.20 12.98 26.96
C ALA A 870 10.39 12.45 25.52
N CYS A 871 10.13 11.16 25.28
CA CYS A 871 10.19 10.54 23.96
C CYS A 871 9.22 11.16 22.94
N VAL A 872 8.01 11.55 23.36
CA VAL A 872 7.02 12.18 22.47
C VAL A 872 7.51 13.55 22.00
N ASN A 873 8.16 14.31 22.89
CA ASN A 873 8.75 15.61 22.55
C ASN A 873 9.90 15.45 21.55
N LEU A 874 10.74 14.42 21.68
CA LEU A 874 11.81 14.15 20.71
C LEU A 874 11.27 13.87 19.30
N ILE A 875 10.14 13.18 19.21
CA ILE A 875 9.45 12.92 17.93
C ILE A 875 8.87 14.22 17.37
N ALA A 876 8.18 15.01 18.19
CA ALA A 876 7.60 16.29 17.80
C ALA A 876 8.65 17.33 17.37
N ASP A 877 9.81 17.36 18.04
CA ASP A 877 10.96 18.20 17.68
C ASP A 877 11.66 17.74 16.38
N GLY A 878 11.27 16.59 15.81
CA GLY A 878 11.92 15.99 14.65
C GLY A 878 13.31 15.39 14.94
N LYS A 879 13.66 15.19 16.22
CA LYS A 879 14.94 14.58 16.64
C LYS A 879 14.93 13.07 16.49
N VAL A 880 13.76 12.43 16.54
CA VAL A 880 13.58 10.99 16.32
C VAL A 880 12.65 10.77 15.14
N ASP A 881 13.10 10.01 14.13
CA ASP A 881 12.29 9.64 12.97
C ASP A 881 12.02 8.14 12.84
N THR A 882 12.68 7.33 13.67
CA THR A 882 12.56 5.87 13.67
C THR A 882 12.38 5.38 15.09
N ILE A 883 11.35 4.57 15.33
CA ILE A 883 11.04 3.97 16.62
C ILE A 883 10.99 2.47 16.44
N VAL A 884 11.69 1.73 17.30
CA VAL A 884 11.66 0.27 17.38
C VAL A 884 11.13 -0.08 18.77
N PHE A 885 9.92 -0.60 18.82
CA PHE A 885 9.21 -0.93 20.07
C PHE A 885 8.75 -2.38 20.05
N GLU A 886 9.51 -3.28 20.67
CA GLU A 886 9.23 -4.73 20.68
C GLU A 886 9.00 -5.24 22.11
N GLY A 887 8.16 -6.28 22.24
CA GLY A 887 7.89 -6.93 23.53
C GLY A 887 6.64 -6.39 24.25
N ILE A 888 5.69 -5.82 23.51
CA ILE A 888 4.39 -5.36 24.04
C ILE A 888 3.66 -6.56 24.66
N SER A 889 3.63 -6.65 25.98
CA SER A 889 3.06 -7.80 26.69
C SER A 889 2.08 -7.40 27.79
N THR A 890 2.23 -6.20 28.36
CA THR A 890 1.34 -5.69 29.41
C THR A 890 0.35 -4.64 28.88
N PRO A 891 -0.79 -4.41 29.55
CA PRO A 891 -1.69 -3.30 29.23
C PRO A 891 -1.02 -1.92 29.29
N GLU A 892 -0.02 -1.75 30.14
CA GLU A 892 0.82 -0.56 30.24
C GLU A 892 1.63 -0.36 28.94
N ASP A 893 2.31 -1.40 28.46
CA ASP A 893 3.09 -1.36 27.21
C ASP A 893 2.22 -1.00 26.01
N VAL A 894 1.00 -1.57 25.94
CA VAL A 894 0.04 -1.26 24.88
C VAL A 894 -0.31 0.23 24.89
N ARG A 895 -0.54 0.83 26.06
CA ARG A 895 -0.85 2.26 26.17
C ARG A 895 0.33 3.14 25.77
N ASP A 896 1.53 2.79 26.18
CA ASP A 896 2.75 3.53 25.80
C ASP A 896 3.02 3.42 24.29
N TYR A 897 2.85 2.22 23.73
CA TYR A 897 2.95 2.00 22.29
C TYR A 897 1.92 2.81 21.50
N VAL A 898 0.63 2.79 21.87
CA VAL A 898 -0.41 3.57 21.18
C VAL A 898 -0.07 5.05 21.16
N ARG A 899 0.42 5.61 22.28
CA ARG A 899 0.86 7.01 22.37
C ARG A 899 2.07 7.30 21.48
N LEU A 900 3.09 6.45 21.50
CA LEU A 900 4.29 6.59 20.66
C LEU A 900 3.95 6.49 19.17
N HIS A 901 3.16 5.48 18.80
CA HIS A 901 2.73 5.24 17.43
C HIS A 901 1.91 6.43 16.90
N HIS A 902 0.97 6.96 17.71
CA HIS A 902 0.22 8.15 17.38
C HIS A 902 1.12 9.38 17.16
N ALA A 903 2.08 9.62 18.07
CA ALA A 903 3.04 10.70 17.92
C ALA A 903 3.91 10.54 16.65
N ALA A 904 4.33 9.32 16.34
CA ALA A 904 5.11 9.02 15.15
C ALA A 904 4.34 9.37 13.87
N MET A 905 3.08 8.95 13.77
CA MET A 905 2.23 9.21 12.61
C MET A 905 1.99 10.70 12.38
N MET A 906 1.78 11.48 13.44
CA MET A 906 1.57 12.93 13.33
C MET A 906 2.81 13.67 12.80
N ASN A 907 4.01 13.12 13.04
CA ASN A 907 5.28 13.77 12.70
C ASN A 907 6.01 13.10 11.52
N GLY A 908 5.37 12.14 10.84
CA GLY A 908 5.97 11.40 9.73
C GLY A 908 7.17 10.52 10.12
N ALA A 909 7.23 10.09 11.38
CA ALA A 909 8.21 9.13 11.88
C ALA A 909 7.69 7.69 11.70
N VAL A 910 8.62 6.75 11.52
CA VAL A 910 8.33 5.33 11.36
C VAL A 910 8.33 4.65 12.72
N CYS A 911 7.31 3.86 13.02
CA CYS A 911 7.23 3.05 14.24
C CYS A 911 7.11 1.56 13.88
N LEU A 912 8.08 0.76 14.32
CA LEU A 912 8.22 -0.67 14.02
C LEU A 912 8.10 -1.50 15.29
N THR A 913 7.35 -2.61 15.20
CA THR A 913 7.17 -3.55 16.32
C THR A 913 7.91 -4.88 16.17
N SER A 914 8.72 -5.00 15.12
CA SER A 914 9.56 -6.16 14.83
C SER A 914 11.00 -5.74 14.61
N ILE A 915 11.93 -6.39 15.32
CA ILE A 915 13.37 -6.20 15.15
C ILE A 915 13.85 -6.68 13.77
N ASP A 916 13.15 -7.65 13.17
CA ASP A 916 13.48 -8.17 11.83
C ASP A 916 13.21 -7.10 10.76
N THR A 917 12.05 -6.46 10.84
CA THR A 917 11.67 -5.33 9.98
C THR A 917 12.60 -4.14 10.19
N ALA A 918 12.98 -3.86 11.44
CA ALA A 918 13.94 -2.79 11.74
C ALA A 918 15.34 -3.07 11.16
N ASN A 919 15.78 -4.32 11.20
CA ASN A 919 17.03 -4.73 10.55
C ASN A 919 16.96 -4.58 9.03
N ALA A 920 15.84 -4.96 8.41
CA ALA A 920 15.63 -4.75 6.98
C ALA A 920 15.64 -3.25 6.63
N LEU A 921 14.99 -2.39 7.43
CA LEU A 921 15.06 -0.94 7.25
C LEU A 921 16.49 -0.40 7.37
N ALA A 922 17.25 -0.85 8.37
CA ALA A 922 18.65 -0.47 8.54
C ALA A 922 19.49 -0.88 7.31
N ASP A 923 19.28 -2.09 6.77
CA ASP A 923 19.96 -2.56 5.55
C ASP A 923 19.60 -1.73 4.32
N ILE A 924 18.34 -1.28 4.21
CA ILE A 924 17.89 -0.36 3.15
C ILE A 924 18.55 1.01 3.32
N LEU A 925 18.61 1.56 4.53
CA LEU A 925 19.23 2.85 4.80
C LEU A 925 20.76 2.82 4.58
N GLN A 926 21.40 1.68 4.85
CA GLN A 926 22.80 1.42 4.50
C GLN A 926 22.97 1.23 2.99
N SER A 927 21.95 0.74 2.31
CA SER A 927 21.95 0.69 0.85
C SER A 927 22.00 2.11 0.28
N ARG A 928 22.63 2.24 -0.89
CA ARG A 928 22.71 3.53 -1.55
C ARG A 928 21.48 3.83 -2.43
N PHE A 929 20.47 2.95 -2.42
CA PHE A 929 19.26 3.09 -3.24
C PHE A 929 18.37 4.27 -2.82
N ASN A 930 17.73 4.88 -3.81
CA ASN A 930 16.75 5.94 -3.74
C ASN A 930 15.82 5.86 -4.98
N LEU A 931 14.81 6.73 -5.08
CA LEU A 931 13.83 6.68 -6.17
C LEU A 931 14.43 6.91 -7.57
N TRP A 932 15.62 7.50 -7.66
CA TRP A 932 16.26 7.91 -8.91
C TRP A 932 17.38 6.97 -9.37
N ASN A 933 17.81 6.02 -8.53
CA ASN A 933 18.91 5.10 -8.85
C ASN A 933 18.48 3.62 -8.76
N THR A 934 17.20 3.35 -9.00
CA THR A 934 16.65 1.99 -9.02
C THR A 934 16.06 1.68 -10.39
N GLU A 935 16.16 0.41 -10.80
CA GLU A 935 15.72 -0.01 -12.13
C GLU A 935 14.18 -0.08 -12.19
N LEU A 936 13.56 0.52 -13.19
CA LEU A 936 12.13 0.26 -13.44
C LEU A 936 11.97 -1.07 -14.16
N VAL A 937 11.33 -2.03 -13.50
CA VAL A 937 11.08 -3.38 -14.05
C VAL A 937 9.66 -3.43 -14.60
N ASP A 938 9.53 -3.71 -15.90
CA ASP A 938 8.24 -4.05 -16.50
C ASP A 938 7.87 -5.49 -16.12
N ILE A 939 6.90 -5.65 -15.23
CA ILE A 939 6.46 -6.96 -14.75
C ILE A 939 5.82 -7.82 -15.84
N ALA A 940 5.32 -7.21 -16.93
CA ALA A 940 4.79 -7.96 -18.07
C ALA A 940 5.91 -8.54 -18.95
N HIS A 941 7.12 -7.97 -18.89
CA HIS A 941 8.25 -8.34 -19.73
C HIS A 941 9.54 -8.53 -18.90
N MET A 942 9.44 -9.30 -17.82
CA MET A 942 10.59 -9.61 -16.96
C MET A 942 11.63 -10.47 -17.71
N ARG A 943 12.92 -10.23 -17.41
CA ARG A 943 14.02 -11.05 -17.95
C ARG A 943 13.88 -12.51 -17.51
N ALA A 944 14.15 -13.45 -18.41
CA ALA A 944 14.05 -14.90 -18.12
C ALA A 944 15.30 -15.47 -17.40
N GLN A 945 16.41 -14.73 -17.45
CA GLN A 945 17.70 -15.08 -16.84
C GLN A 945 18.51 -13.83 -16.55
N ARG A 946 19.49 -13.95 -15.66
CA ARG A 946 20.48 -12.89 -15.43
C ARG A 946 21.24 -12.59 -16.71
N GLN A 947 21.51 -11.32 -16.94
CA GLN A 947 22.29 -10.89 -18.10
C GLN A 947 23.78 -10.91 -17.75
N LYS A 948 24.63 -11.10 -18.76
CA LYS A 948 26.08 -11.07 -18.61
C LYS A 948 26.62 -9.76 -19.11
N ILE A 949 27.23 -8.97 -18.24
CA ILE A 949 27.92 -7.73 -18.60
C ILE A 949 29.41 -8.00 -18.61
N SER A 950 30.05 -7.68 -19.73
CA SER A 950 31.50 -7.55 -19.77
C SER A 950 31.91 -6.17 -19.27
N PHE A 951 32.95 -6.13 -18.44
CA PHE A 951 33.47 -4.89 -17.91
C PHE A 951 35.00 -4.89 -17.95
N ALA A 952 35.58 -3.69 -17.95
CA ALA A 952 36.99 -3.46 -17.69
C ALA A 952 37.14 -2.64 -16.42
N LYS A 953 38.01 -3.05 -15.51
CA LYS A 953 38.45 -2.19 -14.40
C LYS A 953 39.71 -1.46 -14.83
N MET A 954 39.64 -0.14 -14.93
CA MET A 954 40.79 0.68 -15.30
C MET A 954 41.06 1.72 -14.22
N GLN A 955 42.30 2.19 -14.20
CA GLN A 955 42.80 3.09 -13.19
C GLN A 955 43.49 4.29 -13.83
N GLY A 956 43.07 5.49 -13.43
CA GLY A 956 43.74 6.75 -13.76
C GLY A 956 44.33 7.36 -12.50
N THR A 957 45.64 7.23 -12.28
CA THR A 957 46.33 7.80 -11.09
C THR A 957 45.76 7.28 -9.75
N SER A 958 45.54 5.96 -9.65
CA SER A 958 44.90 5.27 -8.51
C SER A 958 43.43 5.60 -8.23
N ASP A 959 42.75 6.24 -9.17
CA ASP A 959 41.30 6.40 -9.21
C ASP A 959 40.72 5.24 -10.06
N ASP A 960 39.94 4.35 -9.44
CA ASP A 960 39.51 3.07 -10.02
C ASP A 960 38.10 3.19 -10.61
N TYR A 961 37.92 3.05 -11.92
CA TYR A 961 36.59 3.03 -12.53
C TYR A 961 36.28 1.69 -13.19
N ILE A 962 34.99 1.40 -13.25
CA ILE A 962 34.43 0.23 -13.92
C ILE A 962 33.86 0.72 -15.25
N PHE A 963 34.32 0.16 -16.36
CA PHE A 963 33.92 0.56 -17.71
C PHE A 963 33.05 -0.52 -18.33
N ILE A 964 31.89 -0.12 -18.83
CA ILE A 964 30.94 -1.01 -19.51
C ILE A 964 30.60 -0.41 -20.88
N GLU A 965 30.58 -1.26 -21.90
CA GLU A 965 30.08 -0.91 -23.24
C GLU A 965 28.55 -0.99 -23.27
N ASN A 966 27.90 0.01 -23.86
CA ASN A 966 26.45 0.07 -24.07
C ASN A 966 26.14 0.54 -25.50
N PHE A 967 26.86 0.00 -26.48
CA PHE A 967 26.66 0.34 -27.90
C PHE A 967 25.35 -0.22 -28.48
N ASP A 968 24.80 -1.27 -27.87
CA ASP A 968 23.51 -1.87 -28.21
C ASP A 968 22.31 -1.20 -27.51
N GLY A 969 22.56 -0.44 -26.43
CA GLY A 969 21.53 0.21 -25.64
C GLY A 969 20.77 -0.72 -24.70
N GLU A 970 21.29 -1.92 -24.40
CA GLU A 970 20.63 -2.86 -23.49
C GLU A 970 20.69 -2.42 -22.02
N ILE A 971 21.67 -1.59 -21.63
CA ILE A 971 21.78 -1.05 -20.28
C ILE A 971 20.95 0.23 -20.17
N THR A 972 19.79 0.10 -19.54
CA THR A 972 18.81 1.19 -19.40
C THR A 972 18.89 1.95 -18.08
N CYS A 973 19.50 1.36 -17.05
CA CYS A 973 19.63 1.96 -15.71
C CYS A 973 21.05 1.81 -15.13
N PRO A 974 22.06 2.49 -15.69
CA PRO A 974 23.44 2.47 -15.16
C PRO A 974 23.57 2.93 -13.70
N GLU A 975 22.75 3.87 -13.27
CA GLU A 975 22.75 4.43 -11.93
C GLU A 975 22.51 3.36 -10.85
N SER A 976 21.64 2.37 -11.15
CA SER A 976 21.42 1.21 -10.27
C SER A 976 22.61 0.25 -10.29
N LEU A 977 23.27 0.06 -11.43
CA LEU A 977 24.48 -0.77 -11.53
C LEU A 977 25.64 -0.17 -10.74
N ALA A 978 25.78 1.16 -10.76
CA ALA A 978 26.84 1.87 -10.05
C ALA A 978 26.83 1.54 -8.55
N ILE A 979 25.65 1.46 -7.92
CA ILE A 979 25.51 1.11 -6.50
C ILE A 979 26.17 -0.22 -6.15
N ASP A 980 25.85 -1.27 -6.89
CA ASP A 980 26.29 -2.63 -6.56
C ASP A 980 27.72 -2.89 -7.06
N PHE A 981 28.07 -2.39 -8.24
CA PHE A 981 29.33 -2.75 -8.89
C PHE A 981 30.51 -2.01 -8.27
N THR A 982 30.31 -0.76 -7.82
CA THR A 982 31.38 0.06 -7.22
C THR A 982 31.66 -0.29 -5.77
N ASP A 983 30.77 -1.05 -5.11
CA ASP A 983 31.00 -1.51 -3.73
C ASP A 983 32.31 -2.31 -3.64
N ARG A 984 33.23 -1.86 -2.78
CA ARG A 984 34.59 -2.42 -2.67
C ARG A 984 34.63 -3.78 -1.96
N HIS A 985 33.56 -4.16 -1.27
CA HIS A 985 33.47 -5.40 -0.50
C HIS A 985 32.54 -6.43 -1.14
N LEU A 986 31.48 -5.97 -1.80
CA LEU A 986 30.43 -6.80 -2.39
C LEU A 986 30.45 -6.82 -3.92
N GLY A 987 31.10 -5.84 -4.56
CA GLY A 987 31.15 -5.67 -6.00
C GLY A 987 32.56 -5.83 -6.60
N ILE A 988 32.77 -5.22 -7.76
CA ILE A 988 34.08 -5.12 -8.45
C ILE A 988 35.01 -4.17 -7.66
N GLY A 989 34.40 -3.19 -7.00
CA GLY A 989 35.05 -2.12 -6.26
C GLY A 989 35.57 -1.03 -7.20
N GLY A 990 35.14 0.21 -6.98
CA GLY A 990 35.62 1.37 -7.74
C GLY A 990 35.10 2.68 -7.18
N ASP A 991 35.62 3.78 -7.69
CA ASP A 991 35.23 5.15 -7.41
C ASP A 991 34.04 5.59 -8.27
N GLY A 992 33.77 4.89 -9.38
CA GLY A 992 32.55 5.10 -10.17
C GLY A 992 32.37 4.07 -11.29
N LEU A 993 31.22 4.17 -11.94
CA LEU A 993 30.86 3.41 -13.14
C LEU A 993 30.88 4.32 -14.37
N VAL A 994 31.48 3.85 -15.45
CA VAL A 994 31.57 4.55 -16.73
C VAL A 994 30.86 3.71 -17.79
N VAL A 995 29.88 4.32 -18.45
CA VAL A 995 29.17 3.69 -19.56
C VAL A 995 29.61 4.36 -20.86
N ILE A 996 30.07 3.53 -21.81
CA ILE A 996 30.51 3.96 -23.14
C ILE A 996 29.39 3.68 -24.14
N GLU A 997 28.89 4.73 -24.76
CA GLU A 997 27.70 4.74 -25.62
C GLU A 997 28.06 5.22 -27.04
N PRO A 998 27.21 4.96 -28.05
CA PRO A 998 27.44 5.48 -29.39
C PRO A 998 27.24 7.01 -29.40
N SER A 999 28.16 7.74 -30.03
CA SER A 999 28.02 9.18 -30.29
C SER A 999 27.77 9.44 -31.78
N ARG A 1000 27.02 10.51 -32.06
CA ARG A 1000 26.84 11.02 -33.44
C ARG A 1000 27.82 12.14 -33.78
N VAL A 1001 28.55 12.66 -32.80
CA VAL A 1001 29.36 13.88 -32.91
C VAL A 1001 30.82 13.69 -32.46
N ALA A 1002 31.15 12.56 -31.85
CA ALA A 1002 32.49 12.16 -31.39
C ALA A 1002 32.70 10.65 -31.64
N ASP A 1003 33.89 10.11 -31.34
CA ASP A 1003 34.19 8.68 -31.52
C ASP A 1003 33.35 7.78 -30.59
N ALA A 1004 33.06 8.25 -29.38
CA ALA A 1004 32.09 7.64 -28.47
C ALA A 1004 31.53 8.68 -27.48
N ARG A 1005 30.44 8.34 -26.81
CA ARG A 1005 29.90 9.09 -25.67
C ARG A 1005 30.27 8.39 -24.37
N MET A 1006 30.63 9.15 -23.35
CA MET A 1006 30.91 8.67 -22.00
C MET A 1006 29.92 9.28 -21.01
N ARG A 1007 29.31 8.43 -20.19
CA ARG A 1007 28.55 8.83 -19.00
C ARG A 1007 29.21 8.26 -17.76
N VAL A 1008 29.30 9.05 -16.69
CA VAL A 1008 29.99 8.67 -15.45
C VAL A 1008 29.00 8.73 -14.29
N PHE A 1009 28.93 7.66 -13.53
CA PHE A 1009 28.07 7.51 -12.37
C PHE A 1009 28.91 7.32 -11.13
N ASN A 1010 28.62 8.12 -10.11
CA ASN A 1010 29.25 8.04 -8.81
C ASN A 1010 28.79 6.78 -8.05
N GLN A 1011 29.45 6.54 -6.94
CA GLN A 1011 29.16 5.46 -6.01
C GLN A 1011 27.74 5.45 -5.44
N ASP A 1012 27.07 6.61 -5.42
CA ASP A 1012 25.68 6.78 -5.00
C ASP A 1012 24.67 6.77 -6.17
N GLY A 1013 25.13 6.48 -7.38
CA GLY A 1013 24.33 6.41 -8.60
C GLY A 1013 24.07 7.77 -9.26
N SER A 1014 24.50 8.89 -8.66
CA SER A 1014 24.38 10.20 -9.30
C SER A 1014 25.27 10.30 -10.54
N GLU A 1015 24.75 10.89 -11.61
CA GLU A 1015 25.51 11.12 -12.84
C GLU A 1015 26.39 12.37 -12.69
N ALA A 1016 27.68 12.25 -12.98
CA ALA A 1016 28.63 13.36 -13.02
C ALA A 1016 28.74 13.90 -14.46
N ASP A 1017 28.98 15.20 -14.60
CA ASP A 1017 29.08 15.81 -15.93
C ASP A 1017 30.32 15.34 -16.71
N MET A 1018 31.40 15.02 -15.98
CA MET A 1018 32.65 14.46 -16.49
C MET A 1018 33.51 13.91 -15.34
N ALA A 1019 34.43 12.98 -15.63
CA ALA A 1019 35.57 12.70 -14.77
C ALA A 1019 36.86 12.62 -15.61
N GLY A 1020 37.85 13.47 -15.29
CA GLY A 1020 39.07 13.60 -16.10
C GLY A 1020 39.94 12.35 -16.11
N ASN A 1021 39.99 11.60 -15.00
CA ASN A 1021 40.68 10.32 -14.91
C ASN A 1021 39.96 9.24 -15.75
N ALA A 1022 38.63 9.15 -15.63
CA ALA A 1022 37.80 8.25 -16.42
C ALA A 1022 37.94 8.52 -17.93
N ALA A 1023 37.89 9.79 -18.35
CA ALA A 1023 38.00 10.15 -19.75
C ALA A 1023 39.34 9.70 -20.38
N ARG A 1024 40.46 9.77 -19.63
CA ARG A 1024 41.77 9.26 -20.11
C ARG A 1024 41.73 7.75 -20.32
N CYS A 1025 41.07 7.04 -19.41
CA CYS A 1025 40.85 5.61 -19.52
C CYS A 1025 39.93 5.25 -20.70
N VAL A 1026 38.85 6.01 -20.95
CA VAL A 1026 38.00 5.81 -22.13
C VAL A 1026 38.78 6.01 -23.42
N ALA A 1027 39.60 7.07 -23.53
CA ALA A 1027 40.42 7.30 -24.73
C ALA A 1027 41.34 6.10 -25.02
N LYS A 1028 42.02 5.59 -23.98
CA LYS A 1028 42.83 4.37 -24.07
C LYS A 1028 41.98 3.15 -24.47
N TYR A 1029 40.82 2.99 -23.84
CA TYR A 1029 39.93 1.86 -24.09
C TYR A 1029 39.51 1.78 -25.55
N LEU A 1030 39.06 2.91 -26.11
CA LEU A 1030 38.63 3.03 -27.50
C LEU A 1030 39.77 2.74 -28.48
N HIS A 1031 40.98 3.25 -28.22
CA HIS A 1031 42.15 3.02 -29.05
C HIS A 1031 42.62 1.56 -29.00
N ASP A 1032 42.82 1.00 -27.81
CA ASP A 1032 43.37 -0.34 -27.66
C ASP A 1032 42.40 -1.44 -28.16
N ARG A 1033 41.09 -1.15 -28.19
CA ARG A 1033 40.03 -2.00 -28.75
C ARG A 1033 39.82 -1.80 -30.26
N GLY A 1034 40.49 -0.82 -30.87
CA GLY A 1034 40.33 -0.49 -32.29
C GLY A 1034 38.97 0.14 -32.64
N ILE A 1035 38.28 0.72 -31.66
CA ILE A 1035 37.00 1.43 -31.84
C ILE A 1035 37.27 2.83 -32.44
N ALA A 1036 38.31 3.51 -31.98
CA ALA A 1036 38.81 4.77 -32.53
C ALA A 1036 40.18 4.57 -33.18
N SER A 1037 40.45 5.23 -34.31
CA SER A 1037 41.70 5.09 -35.07
C SER A 1037 42.64 6.28 -34.88
N GLY A 1038 43.90 6.01 -34.53
CA GLY A 1038 44.97 7.01 -34.41
C GLY A 1038 45.21 7.51 -32.98
N ASP A 1039 46.20 8.38 -32.80
CA ASP A 1039 46.66 8.85 -31.48
C ASP A 1039 45.79 9.97 -30.89
N THR A 1040 44.68 10.34 -31.55
CA THR A 1040 43.74 11.36 -31.09
C THR A 1040 42.33 10.78 -31.06
N VAL A 1041 41.67 10.88 -29.93
CA VAL A 1041 40.30 10.36 -29.70
C VAL A 1041 39.41 11.49 -29.19
N THR A 1042 38.19 11.56 -29.70
CA THR A 1042 37.15 12.51 -29.27
C THR A 1042 36.07 11.80 -28.47
N ILE A 1043 35.69 12.36 -27.33
CA ILE A 1043 34.72 11.77 -26.40
C ILE A 1043 33.64 12.82 -26.10
N GLU A 1044 32.38 12.48 -26.35
CA GLU A 1044 31.23 13.28 -25.95
C GLU A 1044 30.94 13.06 -24.45
N THR A 1045 30.84 14.14 -23.67
CA THR A 1045 30.42 14.13 -22.25
C THR A 1045 29.31 15.15 -22.01
N ASN A 1046 28.69 15.15 -20.83
CA ASN A 1046 27.67 16.16 -20.49
C ASN A 1046 28.27 17.58 -20.38
N SER A 1047 29.58 17.72 -20.21
CA SER A 1047 30.32 19.00 -20.28
C SER A 1047 30.91 19.32 -21.68
N GLY A 1048 30.40 18.67 -22.72
CA GLY A 1048 30.78 18.87 -24.12
C GLY A 1048 31.83 17.88 -24.65
N ILE A 1049 32.23 18.05 -25.90
CA ILE A 1049 33.20 17.15 -26.55
C ILE A 1049 34.61 17.42 -26.02
N LYS A 1050 35.30 16.36 -25.59
CA LYS A 1050 36.69 16.39 -25.11
C LYS A 1050 37.59 15.71 -26.13
N THR A 1051 38.78 16.27 -26.32
CA THR A 1051 39.81 15.69 -27.20
C THR A 1051 40.93 15.13 -26.34
N ALA A 1052 41.28 13.87 -26.57
CA ALA A 1052 42.34 13.16 -25.89
C ALA A 1052 43.47 12.84 -26.88
N THR A 1053 44.71 13.13 -26.51
CA THR A 1053 45.92 12.69 -27.23
C THR A 1053 46.56 11.55 -26.46
N LEU A 1054 46.74 10.40 -27.12
CA LEU A 1054 47.29 9.18 -26.53
C LEU A 1054 48.79 9.07 -26.79
N TYR A 1055 49.52 8.62 -25.77
CA TYR A 1055 50.93 8.29 -25.90
C TYR A 1055 51.10 6.78 -25.81
N THR A 1056 51.64 6.16 -26.85
CA THR A 1056 51.69 4.70 -26.99
C THR A 1056 53.09 4.14 -26.80
N VAL A 1057 53.17 2.91 -26.28
CA VAL A 1057 54.37 2.07 -26.26
C VAL A 1057 53.97 0.71 -26.82
N ASP A 1058 54.70 0.21 -27.82
CA ASP A 1058 54.39 -1.04 -28.52
C ASP A 1058 52.95 -1.12 -29.06
N GLY A 1059 52.40 0.01 -29.53
CA GLY A 1059 51.05 0.10 -30.09
C GLY A 1059 49.90 0.10 -29.07
N ARG A 1060 50.20 0.17 -27.77
CA ARG A 1060 49.20 0.32 -26.69
C ARG A 1060 49.36 1.66 -25.99
N ALA A 1061 48.27 2.34 -25.70
CA ALA A 1061 48.34 3.62 -24.97
C ALA A 1061 48.79 3.41 -23.52
N CYS A 1062 49.78 4.15 -23.03
CA CYS A 1062 50.25 4.09 -21.63
C CYS A 1062 49.86 5.33 -20.82
N SER A 1063 49.69 6.48 -21.47
CA SER A 1063 49.19 7.71 -20.88
C SER A 1063 48.35 8.49 -21.89
N ALA A 1064 47.60 9.46 -21.40
CA ALA A 1064 46.78 10.35 -22.22
C ALA A 1064 46.86 11.79 -21.71
N GLU A 1065 46.81 12.75 -22.63
CA GLU A 1065 46.53 14.16 -22.35
C GLU A 1065 45.09 14.45 -22.76
N ILE A 1066 44.28 15.04 -21.87
CA ILE A 1066 42.92 15.47 -22.19
C ILE A 1066 42.77 16.98 -22.09
N ASP A 1067 42.15 17.54 -23.11
CA ASP A 1067 41.65 18.91 -23.11
C ASP A 1067 40.36 18.99 -22.29
N MET A 1068 40.46 19.57 -21.09
CA MET A 1068 39.34 19.67 -20.15
C MET A 1068 38.38 20.82 -20.51
N GLY A 1069 38.80 21.73 -21.39
CA GLY A 1069 38.02 22.87 -21.85
C GLY A 1069 38.39 24.19 -21.20
N GLU A 1070 37.52 25.19 -21.37
CA GLU A 1070 37.64 26.52 -20.75
C GLU A 1070 37.22 26.46 -19.27
N VAL A 1071 37.91 27.23 -18.45
CA VAL A 1071 37.62 27.35 -17.01
C VAL A 1071 36.46 28.31 -16.80
N GLU A 1072 35.49 27.92 -15.98
CA GLU A 1072 34.41 28.79 -15.52
C GLU A 1072 34.67 29.23 -14.06
N LEU A 1073 34.50 30.53 -13.81
CA LEU A 1073 34.85 31.19 -12.55
C LEU A 1073 33.68 31.99 -11.95
N SER A 1074 32.61 32.18 -12.73
CA SER A 1074 31.46 32.98 -12.30
C SER A 1074 30.60 32.26 -11.26
N PRO A 1075 30.33 32.86 -10.09
CA PRO A 1075 29.47 32.27 -9.05
C PRO A 1075 28.03 32.00 -9.50
N GLU A 1076 27.56 32.63 -10.58
CA GLU A 1076 26.24 32.30 -11.16
C GLU A 1076 26.22 30.93 -11.86
N LYS A 1077 27.38 30.43 -12.29
CA LYS A 1077 27.55 29.18 -13.04
C LYS A 1077 28.33 28.11 -12.27
N ILE A 1078 28.77 28.45 -11.06
CA ILE A 1078 29.28 27.52 -10.06
C ILE A 1078 28.22 27.51 -8.97
N PRO A 1079 27.67 26.38 -8.52
CA PRO A 1079 26.59 26.33 -7.54
C PRO A 1079 27.08 26.76 -6.14
N VAL A 1080 27.37 28.05 -5.98
CA VAL A 1080 27.85 28.69 -4.76
C VAL A 1080 27.07 29.97 -4.48
N SER A 1081 26.44 30.06 -3.31
CA SER A 1081 25.58 31.16 -2.90
C SER A 1081 26.37 32.34 -2.31
N LEU A 1082 27.38 32.83 -3.05
CA LEU A 1082 28.21 33.96 -2.64
C LEU A 1082 28.20 35.08 -3.71
N PRO A 1083 28.09 36.36 -3.32
CA PRO A 1083 28.02 37.46 -4.27
C PRO A 1083 29.38 37.82 -4.89
N GLY A 1084 29.35 38.28 -6.15
CA GLY A 1084 30.49 38.83 -6.90
C GLY A 1084 30.72 38.15 -8.25
N ASP A 1085 31.72 38.62 -8.99
CA ASP A 1085 32.02 38.10 -10.33
C ASP A 1085 32.87 36.81 -10.29
N ILE A 1086 33.65 36.62 -9.22
CA ILE A 1086 34.52 35.45 -8.97
C ILE A 1086 34.61 35.19 -7.45
N VAL A 1087 34.58 33.92 -7.03
CA VAL A 1087 34.96 33.51 -5.66
C VAL A 1087 36.46 33.18 -5.63
N LEU A 1088 37.29 34.19 -5.37
CA LEU A 1088 38.74 34.05 -5.26
C LEU A 1088 39.20 34.43 -3.84
N ASN A 1089 39.86 33.49 -3.16
CA ASN A 1089 40.38 33.65 -1.80
C ASN A 1089 39.37 34.28 -0.81
N ARG A 1090 38.12 33.81 -0.87
CA ARG A 1090 37.02 34.41 -0.11
C ARG A 1090 36.95 33.80 1.29
N PRO A 1091 36.93 34.60 2.37
CA PRO A 1091 36.75 34.06 3.72
C PRO A 1091 35.32 33.55 3.95
N VAL A 1092 35.20 32.33 4.46
CA VAL A 1092 33.95 31.68 4.88
C VAL A 1092 34.15 30.93 6.19
N THR A 1093 33.06 30.63 6.89
CA THR A 1093 33.09 29.78 8.09
C THR A 1093 32.33 28.50 7.81
N ILE A 1094 33.00 27.34 7.88
CA ILE A 1094 32.41 26.01 7.68
C ILE A 1094 32.80 25.14 8.87
N ALA A 1095 31.84 24.39 9.42
CA ALA A 1095 32.03 23.60 10.65
C ALA A 1095 32.61 24.41 11.83
N GLY A 1096 32.27 25.70 11.93
CA GLY A 1096 32.77 26.60 12.98
C GLY A 1096 34.23 27.03 12.82
N GLN A 1097 34.89 26.69 11.70
CA GLN A 1097 36.28 27.04 11.40
C GLN A 1097 36.37 28.01 10.21
N PRO A 1098 37.28 29.01 10.24
CA PRO A 1098 37.46 29.95 9.14
C PRO A 1098 38.34 29.35 8.01
N PHE A 1099 37.90 29.50 6.76
CA PHE A 1099 38.62 29.09 5.56
C PHE A 1099 38.64 30.19 4.51
N GLU A 1100 39.69 30.24 3.70
CA GLU A 1100 39.70 31.03 2.46
C GLU A 1100 39.49 30.08 1.28
N ILE A 1101 38.40 30.29 0.54
CA ILE A 1101 37.97 29.40 -0.54
C ILE A 1101 38.16 30.04 -1.90
N THR A 1102 38.52 29.24 -2.89
CA THR A 1102 38.48 29.60 -4.31
C THR A 1102 37.60 28.60 -5.05
N CYS A 1103 36.54 29.06 -5.70
CA CYS A 1103 35.62 28.19 -6.43
C CYS A 1103 35.94 28.20 -7.92
N VAL A 1104 36.04 27.02 -8.52
CA VAL A 1104 36.40 26.83 -9.93
C VAL A 1104 35.50 25.74 -10.52
N ASN A 1105 35.06 25.91 -11.77
CA ASN A 1105 34.42 24.83 -12.51
C ASN A 1105 35.24 24.46 -13.75
N VAL A 1106 35.67 23.20 -13.80
CA VAL A 1106 36.46 22.58 -14.89
C VAL A 1106 35.74 21.35 -15.43
N GLY A 1107 34.43 21.50 -15.63
CA GLY A 1107 33.48 20.45 -16.01
C GLY A 1107 32.71 19.88 -14.81
N ASN A 1108 33.14 20.14 -13.58
CA ASN A 1108 32.39 19.96 -12.33
C ASN A 1108 32.73 21.12 -11.39
N PRO A 1109 31.89 21.44 -10.39
CA PRO A 1109 32.18 22.48 -9.41
C PRO A 1109 33.14 22.00 -8.32
N HIS A 1110 34.16 22.83 -8.06
CA HIS A 1110 35.25 22.57 -7.11
C HIS A 1110 35.44 23.76 -6.17
N CYS A 1111 35.77 23.46 -4.90
CA CYS A 1111 36.11 24.41 -3.86
C CYS A 1111 37.51 24.12 -3.33
N VAL A 1112 38.46 24.96 -3.72
CA VAL A 1112 39.88 24.80 -3.37
C VAL A 1112 40.21 25.60 -2.12
N VAL A 1113 40.84 24.94 -1.15
CA VAL A 1113 41.32 25.51 0.12
C VAL A 1113 42.82 25.31 0.22
N PHE A 1114 43.57 26.40 0.42
CA PHE A 1114 45.02 26.32 0.63
C PHE A 1114 45.37 26.09 2.10
N CYS A 1115 46.19 25.09 2.37
CA CYS A 1115 46.57 24.67 3.72
C CYS A 1115 48.09 24.60 3.90
N ARG A 1116 48.55 24.80 5.13
CA ARG A 1116 49.99 24.70 5.48
C ARG A 1116 50.46 23.25 5.59
N THR A 1117 49.64 22.40 6.22
CA THR A 1117 49.89 20.97 6.43
C THR A 1117 48.65 20.20 6.01
N LEU A 1118 48.80 19.14 5.22
CA LEU A 1118 47.67 18.32 4.76
C LEU A 1118 47.43 17.12 5.67
N GLU A 1119 48.47 16.71 6.39
CA GLU A 1119 48.49 15.56 7.28
C GLU A 1119 47.63 15.78 8.54
N ASP A 1120 47.44 17.04 8.94
CA ASP A 1120 46.64 17.42 10.11
C ASP A 1120 45.15 17.64 9.77
N ILE A 1121 44.78 17.51 8.49
CA ILE A 1121 43.40 17.73 8.02
C ILE A 1121 42.63 16.42 8.11
N ASP A 1122 41.56 16.42 8.90
CA ASP A 1122 40.53 15.38 8.89
C ASP A 1122 39.62 15.58 7.68
N VAL A 1123 40.08 15.12 6.51
CA VAL A 1123 39.34 15.24 5.23
C VAL A 1123 37.97 14.57 5.31
N PRO A 1124 37.78 13.39 5.94
CA PRO A 1124 36.44 12.83 6.11
C PRO A 1124 35.46 13.74 6.84
N ALA A 1125 35.88 14.37 7.95
CA ALA A 1125 35.01 15.26 8.70
C ALA A 1125 34.78 16.60 7.97
N LEU A 1126 35.85 17.24 7.51
CA LEU A 1126 35.78 18.56 6.86
C LEU A 1126 35.17 18.49 5.46
N GLY A 1127 35.56 17.51 4.65
CA GLY A 1127 35.03 17.31 3.30
C GLY A 1127 33.51 17.16 3.31
N ARG A 1128 32.97 16.33 4.23
CA ARG A 1128 31.52 16.19 4.43
C ARG A 1128 30.85 17.50 4.83
N ALA A 1129 31.50 18.30 5.67
CA ALA A 1129 30.97 19.60 6.08
C ALA A 1129 30.95 20.62 4.92
N PHE A 1130 31.95 20.60 4.05
CA PHE A 1130 31.97 21.41 2.83
C PHE A 1130 30.93 20.95 1.81
N GLU A 1131 30.83 19.63 1.58
CA GLU A 1131 29.84 19.06 0.65
C GLU A 1131 28.42 19.49 0.99
N HIS A 1132 28.06 19.58 2.28
CA HIS A 1132 26.72 19.93 2.74
C HIS A 1132 26.58 21.36 3.28
N ALA A 1133 27.57 22.24 3.06
CA ALA A 1133 27.48 23.62 3.54
C ALA A 1133 26.37 24.38 2.80
N GLU A 1134 25.62 25.25 3.51
CA GLU A 1134 24.52 26.03 2.94
C GLU A 1134 24.93 26.91 1.75
N ILE A 1135 26.22 27.30 1.69
CA ILE A 1135 26.77 28.07 0.58
C ILE A 1135 26.90 27.25 -0.71
N PHE A 1136 26.78 25.92 -0.69
CA PHE A 1136 26.84 25.04 -1.85
C PHE A 1136 25.50 24.30 -2.02
N PRO A 1137 24.47 24.93 -2.61
CA PRO A 1137 23.13 24.35 -2.71
C PRO A 1137 23.09 23.02 -3.47
N GLU A 1138 24.00 22.83 -4.44
CA GLU A 1138 24.13 21.58 -5.21
C GLU A 1138 25.30 20.70 -4.73
N ARG A 1139 25.82 20.99 -3.52
CA ARG A 1139 27.05 20.39 -2.96
C ARG A 1139 28.29 20.67 -3.82
N VAL A 1140 29.48 20.32 -3.33
CA VAL A 1140 30.74 20.64 -4.03
C VAL A 1140 31.84 19.62 -3.77
N ASN A 1141 32.73 19.44 -4.76
CA ASN A 1141 34.02 18.77 -4.54
C ASN A 1141 34.96 19.71 -3.80
N THR A 1142 35.73 19.21 -2.83
CA THR A 1142 36.61 20.04 -2.01
C THR A 1142 38.05 19.56 -2.06
N GLU A 1143 38.96 20.44 -2.44
CA GLU A 1143 40.38 20.17 -2.53
C GLU A 1143 41.14 20.91 -1.43
N PHE A 1144 41.88 20.17 -0.62
CA PHE A 1144 42.83 20.72 0.34
C PHE A 1144 44.22 20.68 -0.29
N VAL A 1145 44.81 21.86 -0.52
CA VAL A 1145 46.01 22.01 -1.35
C VAL A 1145 47.14 22.63 -0.56
N ARG A 1146 48.32 22.00 -0.60
CA ARG A 1146 49.58 22.58 -0.14
C ARG A 1146 50.46 22.88 -1.35
N VAL A 1147 50.84 24.14 -1.53
CA VAL A 1147 51.80 24.54 -2.55
C VAL A 1147 53.21 24.18 -2.08
N ALA A 1148 53.90 23.30 -2.81
CA ALA A 1148 55.28 22.92 -2.48
C ALA A 1148 56.29 23.90 -3.11
N ASP A 1149 56.08 24.23 -4.38
CA ASP A 1149 56.82 25.25 -5.13
C ASP A 1149 55.98 25.75 -6.31
N ARG A 1150 56.54 26.63 -7.15
CA ARG A 1150 55.82 27.25 -8.30
C ARG A 1150 55.39 26.27 -9.40
N ARG A 1151 55.83 25.00 -9.36
CA ARG A 1151 55.50 23.96 -10.33
C ARG A 1151 54.97 22.69 -9.69
N THR A 1152 54.79 22.67 -8.37
CA THR A 1152 54.41 21.45 -7.64
C THR A 1152 53.38 21.77 -6.57
N LEU A 1153 52.22 21.11 -6.67
CA LEU A 1153 51.18 21.10 -5.66
C LEU A 1153 51.11 19.73 -5.00
N ARG A 1154 50.73 19.66 -3.71
CA ARG A 1154 50.24 18.45 -3.06
C ARG A 1154 48.77 18.65 -2.71
N MET A 1155 47.93 17.64 -2.91
CA MET A 1155 46.49 17.77 -2.68
C MET A 1155 45.89 16.50 -2.06
N ARG A 1156 44.92 16.69 -1.17
CA ARG A 1156 43.92 15.67 -0.76
C ARG A 1156 42.54 16.19 -1.16
N VAL A 1157 41.62 15.29 -1.46
CA VAL A 1157 40.34 15.65 -2.08
C VAL A 1157 39.18 14.90 -1.45
N TRP A 1158 38.07 15.61 -1.29
CA TRP A 1158 36.75 15.06 -1.00
C TRP A 1158 35.88 15.25 -2.24
N GLU A 1159 35.45 14.15 -2.85
CA GLU A 1159 34.55 14.16 -4.00
C GLU A 1159 33.10 14.01 -3.53
N ARG A 1160 32.24 14.89 -4.04
CA ARG A 1160 30.79 14.86 -3.82
C ARG A 1160 30.25 13.48 -4.22
N GLY A 1161 29.56 12.83 -3.29
CA GLY A 1161 28.98 11.49 -3.49
C GLY A 1161 29.95 10.30 -3.32
N ASN A 1162 31.27 10.51 -3.42
CA ASN A 1162 32.28 9.44 -3.32
C ASN A 1162 33.09 9.49 -2.01
N GLY A 1163 33.16 10.64 -1.33
CA GLY A 1163 33.96 10.84 -0.14
C GLY A 1163 35.44 11.14 -0.44
N GLU A 1164 36.35 10.79 0.47
CA GLU A 1164 37.79 10.99 0.23
C GLU A 1164 38.30 9.98 -0.81
N THR A 1165 38.77 10.49 -1.96
CA THR A 1165 39.40 9.69 -3.01
C THR A 1165 40.90 9.87 -3.02
N ARG A 1166 41.63 8.89 -3.57
CA ARG A 1166 43.11 8.95 -3.64
C ARG A 1166 43.62 9.96 -4.66
N ALA A 1167 42.81 10.29 -5.66
CA ALA A 1167 43.14 11.22 -6.73
C ALA A 1167 41.86 11.77 -7.36
N CYS A 1168 41.90 13.02 -7.82
CA CYS A 1168 40.82 13.63 -8.59
C CYS A 1168 41.42 14.42 -9.75
N GLY A 1169 41.13 14.03 -10.98
CA GLY A 1169 41.69 14.68 -12.18
C GLY A 1169 41.17 16.11 -12.40
N THR A 1170 39.85 16.32 -12.25
CA THR A 1170 39.23 17.65 -12.34
C THR A 1170 39.61 18.50 -11.12
N GLY A 1171 39.69 17.91 -9.92
CA GLY A 1171 40.17 18.58 -8.71
C GLY A 1171 41.62 19.05 -8.85
N ALA A 1172 42.51 18.24 -9.45
CA ALA A 1172 43.87 18.66 -9.75
C ALA A 1172 43.91 19.85 -10.72
N CYS A 1173 43.03 19.87 -11.73
CA CYS A 1173 42.89 21.01 -12.63
C CYS A 1173 42.42 22.26 -11.88
N ALA A 1174 41.37 22.13 -11.05
CA ALA A 1174 40.84 23.21 -10.22
C ALA A 1174 41.91 23.75 -9.26
N ALA A 1175 42.71 22.89 -8.63
CA ALA A 1175 43.79 23.27 -7.73
C ALA A 1175 44.87 24.09 -8.44
N VAL A 1176 45.28 23.71 -9.65
CA VAL A 1176 46.25 24.49 -10.44
C VAL A 1176 45.67 25.82 -10.90
N VAL A 1177 44.42 25.85 -11.36
CA VAL A 1177 43.73 27.09 -11.72
C VAL A 1177 43.64 28.02 -10.52
N ALA A 1178 43.15 27.53 -9.37
CA ALA A 1178 43.05 28.31 -8.15
C ALA A 1178 44.43 28.82 -7.70
N ALA A 1179 45.48 27.98 -7.78
CA ALA A 1179 46.83 28.38 -7.42
C ALA A 1179 47.37 29.46 -8.38
N ALA A 1180 47.08 29.36 -9.67
CA ALA A 1180 47.50 30.32 -10.67
C ALA A 1180 46.79 31.68 -10.48
N LEU A 1181 45.48 31.66 -10.21
CA LEU A 1181 44.69 32.87 -9.93
C LEU A 1181 45.13 33.56 -8.64
N ASN A 1182 45.60 32.80 -7.64
CA ASN A 1182 46.19 33.32 -6.41
C ASN A 1182 47.68 33.70 -6.55
N GLY A 1183 48.28 33.58 -7.74
CA GLY A 1183 49.68 33.91 -7.99
C GLY A 1183 50.70 32.97 -7.33
N LEU A 1184 50.27 31.76 -6.97
CA LEU A 1184 51.07 30.75 -6.27
C LEU A 1184 51.85 29.84 -7.25
N VAL A 1185 51.36 29.69 -8.49
CA VAL A 1185 52.04 29.00 -9.60
C VAL A 1185 51.99 29.86 -10.86
N ASP A 1186 52.87 29.59 -11.83
CA ASP A 1186 52.97 30.39 -13.05
C ASP A 1186 51.96 29.91 -14.12
N ILE A 1187 51.17 30.84 -14.68
CA ILE A 1187 50.28 30.55 -15.83
C ILE A 1187 51.13 30.16 -17.06
N GLY A 1188 50.70 29.13 -17.79
CA GLY A 1188 51.36 28.60 -18.98
C GLY A 1188 52.50 27.62 -18.71
N ALA A 1189 52.75 27.27 -17.43
CA ALA A 1189 53.68 26.23 -17.05
C ALA A 1189 52.97 24.89 -16.80
N ASP A 1190 53.69 23.79 -17.04
CA ASP A 1190 53.26 22.47 -16.58
C ASP A 1190 53.47 22.37 -15.07
N VAL A 1191 52.39 22.10 -14.35
CA VAL A 1191 52.37 21.98 -12.89
C VAL A 1191 52.08 20.52 -12.53
N THR A 1192 52.96 19.93 -11.73
CA THR A 1192 52.78 18.58 -11.19
C THR A 1192 51.92 18.64 -9.93
N VAL A 1193 50.81 17.91 -9.91
CA VAL A 1193 49.96 17.75 -8.72
C VAL A 1193 50.19 16.36 -8.14
N LYS A 1194 50.72 16.33 -6.91
CA LYS A 1194 50.98 15.13 -6.13
C LYS A 1194 49.75 14.78 -5.30
N LEU A 1195 49.12 13.67 -5.65
CA LEU A 1195 47.98 13.09 -4.97
C LEU A 1195 48.45 11.84 -4.23
N ASP A 1196 47.69 11.35 -3.26
CA ASP A 1196 48.04 10.10 -2.57
C ASP A 1196 48.00 8.89 -3.53
N GLY A 1197 47.26 9.00 -4.63
CA GLY A 1197 47.17 8.03 -5.71
C GLY A 1197 48.27 8.11 -6.78
N GLY A 1198 49.07 9.16 -6.81
CA GLY A 1198 50.12 9.36 -7.82
C GLY A 1198 50.23 10.81 -8.29
N GLU A 1199 50.94 11.01 -9.41
CA GLU A 1199 51.20 12.35 -9.96
C GLU A 1199 50.45 12.54 -11.27
N VAL A 1200 49.83 13.71 -11.44
CA VAL A 1200 49.32 14.20 -12.72
C VAL A 1200 49.99 15.52 -13.09
N THR A 1201 50.06 15.80 -14.38
CA THR A 1201 50.56 17.07 -14.90
C THR A 1201 49.40 17.88 -15.46
N VAL A 1202 49.26 19.11 -14.99
CA VAL A 1202 48.21 20.03 -15.43
C VAL A 1202 48.85 21.25 -16.09
N HIS A 1203 48.33 21.64 -17.25
CA HIS A 1203 48.74 22.84 -17.97
C HIS A 1203 47.56 23.81 -18.07
N TYR A 1204 47.69 25.00 -17.48
CA TYR A 1204 46.68 26.05 -17.57
C TYR A 1204 47.25 27.28 -18.29
N ASP A 1205 46.66 27.66 -19.42
CA ASP A 1205 47.16 28.74 -20.28
C ASP A 1205 46.54 30.13 -19.98
N GLY A 1206 45.74 30.22 -18.92
CA GLY A 1206 44.99 31.42 -18.55
C GLY A 1206 43.54 31.41 -19.05
N LYS A 1207 43.15 30.41 -19.86
CA LYS A 1207 41.77 30.22 -20.30
C LYS A 1207 41.35 28.75 -20.28
N ARG A 1208 42.20 27.86 -20.80
CA ARG A 1208 41.94 26.42 -20.97
C ARG A 1208 42.90 25.60 -20.12
N VAL A 1209 42.44 24.42 -19.72
CA VAL A 1209 43.24 23.49 -18.92
C VAL A 1209 43.38 22.12 -19.60
N ARG A 1210 44.60 21.59 -19.61
CA ARG A 1210 44.92 20.25 -20.11
C ARG A 1210 45.45 19.38 -18.98
N LEU A 1211 45.05 18.12 -18.98
CA LEU A 1211 45.34 17.15 -17.93
C LEU A 1211 46.04 15.93 -18.52
N SER A 1212 47.27 15.69 -18.07
CA SER A 1212 48.11 14.58 -18.51
C SER A 1212 48.37 13.61 -17.37
N GLY A 1213 48.17 12.32 -17.61
CA GLY A 1213 48.36 11.28 -16.60
C GLY A 1213 48.31 9.88 -17.18
N ASN A 1214 48.62 8.89 -16.34
CA ASN A 1214 48.54 7.47 -16.70
C ASN A 1214 47.07 7.02 -16.90
N ALA A 1215 46.91 5.97 -17.70
CA ALA A 1215 45.66 5.23 -17.88
C ALA A 1215 46.00 3.74 -17.97
N ASN A 1216 45.64 2.97 -16.94
CA ASN A 1216 46.04 1.58 -16.81
C ASN A 1216 44.83 0.66 -16.82
N LEU A 1217 44.83 -0.37 -17.66
CA LEU A 1217 43.89 -1.48 -17.54
C LEU A 1217 44.37 -2.40 -16.42
N ILE A 1218 43.53 -2.64 -15.41
CA ILE A 1218 43.88 -3.51 -14.27
C ILE A 1218 43.47 -4.94 -14.58
N TYR A 1219 42.20 -5.17 -14.91
CA TYR A 1219 41.69 -6.45 -15.38
C TYR A 1219 40.37 -6.29 -16.13
N GLU A 1220 39.94 -7.36 -16.79
CA GLU A 1220 38.66 -7.47 -17.46
C GLU A 1220 37.91 -8.68 -16.91
N GLY A 1221 36.58 -8.62 -16.95
CA GLY A 1221 35.75 -9.71 -16.45
C GLY A 1221 34.35 -9.67 -17.02
N THR A 1222 33.57 -10.67 -16.64
CA THR A 1222 32.15 -10.73 -16.92
C THR A 1222 31.40 -10.97 -15.61
N LEU A 1223 30.33 -10.22 -15.38
CA LEU A 1223 29.45 -10.37 -14.22
C LEU A 1223 28.05 -10.75 -14.67
N GLU A 1224 27.40 -11.62 -13.90
CA GLU A 1224 25.98 -11.92 -14.06
C GLU A 1224 25.17 -10.97 -13.16
N TYR A 1225 24.26 -10.20 -13.77
CA TYR A 1225 23.40 -9.24 -13.07
C TYR A 1225 21.92 -9.56 -13.26
#